data_AF-A0A2D6DSW8-F1
#
_entry.id   AF-A0A2D6DSW8-F1
#
_cell.length_a   1.000
_cell.length_b   1.000
_cell.length_c   1.000
_cell.angle_alpha   90.00
_cell.angle_beta   90.00
_cell.angle_gamma   90.00
#
_symmetry.space_group_name_H-M   'P 1'
#
loop_
_entity.id
_entity.type
_entity.pdbx_description
1 polymer ?
#
loop_
_entity_poly.entity_id
_entity_poly.type
_entity_poly.pdbx_seq_one_letter_code
_entity_poly.pdbx_strand_id
1 'polypeptide(L)'
;MARYCCQALKLHSINYLILALLPLVGEAGQFDELAPLLKEHCIKCHGGAKKKGGLDLRSLKGLLEGGEGGPVLVPGEPEKSRLVSQLHPGADPHMPPKGQLSQAEISRMREWVTHFHSQENTSDDPIPEDLVEILPPNLSPDQAIDFLLRKQWDEQDLSPSPSIDDGAFLRRITLDLLGRIPTREERARFLADTRPDRRQALVDDLLNSTAHARHFAEIFNAVLLGRSGSGGAKRTDREKHFLPYLRWVFQTNRPWNKVGYDFIVARPESPEEQGASWFLYEQDNDAGKMATTTASALFGTQLQCAQCHDHPVAPEIEQKHYWGLVAFFDRTRNVTTSDGPGLGERAAGGYNKFANLEGESSESELVFLTGQTVVEPEGRRDKDDLKNYIVSPPGDWINPPKPKKKGDKPVITTKVEKAPLPKFSRRKELARLALDNNPAFSRAIVNRLWALLIGRGIVHPADKMNSAHPPSHPLLLNWLANDFAENGFNLRRTCRAILNSKAYSLSTNHPAEIPPAPESFARGIDKPLPAEHLYRSILVALGGEAREDGTVAQENTYRNEFVKTYPDIFAETFSPSVQQAMFAANGKVVEKILSSTELPLAALLNERGDNEAITEELFLATLGRLPDEEERAHTVSYLTQRADRQPSAIQQILWALFNSAEFRMNH
;
A
#
# COMPACT_ATOMS: atom_id res chain seq x y z
N MET A 1 -51.05 32.95 -40.87
CA MET A 1 -50.25 33.05 -42.11
C MET A 1 -49.12 34.05 -41.87
N ALA A 2 -47.90 33.65 -42.23
CA ALA A 2 -46.61 34.37 -42.40
C ALA A 2 -46.60 35.92 -42.30
N ARG A 3 -45.52 36.63 -41.92
CA ARG A 3 -44.14 36.34 -41.45
C ARG A 3 -43.53 37.69 -41.00
N TYR A 4 -42.68 37.65 -39.97
CA TYR A 4 -41.52 38.50 -39.58
C TYR A 4 -41.53 40.03 -39.74
N CYS A 5 -41.24 40.75 -38.65
CA CYS A 5 -39.92 41.36 -38.38
C CYS A 5 -39.92 42.11 -37.01
N CYS A 6 -39.05 41.73 -36.05
CA CYS A 6 -38.58 42.66 -35.01
C CYS A 6 -37.36 42.12 -34.21
N GLN A 7 -36.27 42.89 -34.27
CA GLN A 7 -35.38 43.39 -33.20
C GLN A 7 -34.78 42.48 -32.10
N ALA A 8 -33.45 42.50 -32.08
CA ALA A 8 -32.54 43.00 -31.03
C ALA A 8 -32.27 42.22 -29.71
N LEU A 9 -30.96 42.28 -29.35
CA LEU A 9 -30.33 42.14 -28.03
C LEU A 9 -30.43 40.80 -27.30
N LYS A 10 -29.33 40.02 -27.25
CA LYS A 10 -29.01 39.17 -26.09
C LYS A 10 -27.51 39.08 -25.78
N LEU A 11 -27.26 39.17 -24.48
CA LEU A 11 -26.07 38.98 -23.67
C LEU A 11 -25.13 37.87 -24.16
N HIS A 12 -23.82 38.13 -24.14
CA HIS A 12 -22.78 37.11 -24.14
C HIS A 12 -22.34 36.84 -22.69
N SER A 13 -22.93 35.81 -22.08
CA SER A 13 -22.46 35.20 -20.85
C SER A 13 -22.50 33.68 -21.01
N ILE A 14 -21.32 33.07 -20.82
CA ILE A 14 -21.09 31.76 -20.19
C ILE A 14 -21.64 30.53 -20.93
N ASN A 15 -20.72 29.74 -21.51
CA ASN A 15 -20.79 28.28 -21.52
C ASN A 15 -19.37 27.70 -21.74
N TYR A 16 -18.55 27.71 -20.70
CA TYR A 16 -17.46 26.74 -20.55
C TYR A 16 -17.92 25.70 -19.54
N LEU A 17 -18.68 24.72 -20.02
CA LEU A 17 -18.95 23.49 -19.31
C LEU A 17 -19.10 22.35 -20.34
N ILE A 18 -18.01 22.05 -21.05
CA ILE A 18 -17.86 20.73 -21.67
C ILE A 18 -17.27 19.85 -20.57
N LEU A 19 -18.16 19.28 -19.76
CA LEU A 19 -17.85 18.10 -18.97
C LEU A 19 -17.55 17.00 -19.99
N ALA A 20 -16.27 16.69 -20.19
CA ALA A 20 -15.86 15.51 -20.92
C ALA A 20 -16.37 14.28 -20.14
N LEU A 21 -17.47 13.70 -20.62
CA LEU A 21 -17.82 12.31 -20.36
C LEU A 21 -16.82 11.44 -21.14
N LEU A 22 -15.57 11.41 -20.66
CA LEU A 22 -14.70 10.27 -20.92
C LEU A 22 -15.26 9.10 -20.10
N PRO A 23 -15.50 7.92 -20.68
CA PRO A 23 -15.74 6.75 -19.87
C PRO A 23 -14.54 6.60 -18.94
N LEU A 24 -14.80 6.44 -17.65
CA LEU A 24 -13.83 5.86 -16.73
C LEU A 24 -13.41 4.52 -17.33
N VAL A 25 -12.27 4.49 -18.01
CA VAL A 25 -11.60 3.24 -18.33
C VAL A 25 -11.07 2.73 -17.00
N GLY A 26 -11.92 2.00 -16.27
CA GLY A 26 -11.43 1.06 -15.28
C GLY A 26 -10.56 0.03 -16.01
N GLU A 27 -9.53 -0.49 -15.33
CA GLU A 27 -8.70 -1.59 -15.83
C GLU A 27 -9.59 -2.83 -16.08
N ALA A 28 -10.22 -2.90 -17.25
CA ALA A 28 -11.05 -4.01 -17.66
C ALA A 28 -10.21 -5.29 -17.68
N GLY A 29 -10.68 -6.35 -16.99
CA GLY A 29 -10.00 -7.65 -16.98
C GLY A 29 -9.41 -8.08 -15.63
N GLN A 30 -9.59 -7.32 -14.54
CA GLN A 30 -9.22 -7.82 -13.20
C GLN A 30 -10.24 -8.86 -12.70
N PHE A 31 -9.77 -9.93 -12.03
CA PHE A 31 -10.67 -10.99 -11.54
C PHE A 31 -11.75 -10.47 -10.58
N ASP A 32 -11.44 -9.43 -9.80
CA ASP A 32 -12.37 -8.74 -8.89
C ASP A 32 -13.61 -8.15 -9.59
N GLU A 33 -13.54 -7.85 -10.90
CA GLU A 33 -14.70 -7.37 -11.66
C GLU A 33 -15.69 -8.50 -12.01
N LEU A 34 -15.16 -9.71 -12.21
CA LEU A 34 -15.92 -10.91 -12.56
C LEU A 34 -16.40 -11.65 -11.29
N ALA A 35 -15.63 -11.55 -10.21
CA ALA A 35 -15.84 -12.18 -8.92
C ALA A 35 -17.28 -12.07 -8.36
N PRO A 36 -17.95 -10.90 -8.35
CA PRO A 36 -19.32 -10.77 -7.86
C PRO A 36 -20.31 -11.64 -8.65
N LEU A 37 -20.18 -11.66 -9.98
CA LEU A 37 -21.07 -12.43 -10.85
C LEU A 37 -20.86 -13.94 -10.66
N LEU A 38 -19.61 -14.38 -10.56
CA LEU A 38 -19.30 -15.79 -10.26
C LEU A 38 -19.82 -16.20 -8.89
N LYS A 39 -19.66 -15.32 -7.89
CA LYS A 39 -20.15 -15.57 -6.53
C LYS A 39 -21.66 -15.74 -6.50
N GLU A 40 -22.39 -14.91 -7.22
CA GLU A 40 -23.85 -14.94 -7.29
C GLU A 40 -24.37 -16.18 -8.02
N HIS A 41 -23.81 -16.49 -9.18
CA HIS A 41 -24.42 -17.45 -10.12
C HIS A 41 -23.71 -18.81 -10.21
N CYS A 42 -22.41 -18.89 -9.88
CA CYS A 42 -21.56 -20.03 -10.25
C CYS A 42 -20.95 -20.78 -9.04
N ILE A 43 -20.36 -20.05 -8.10
CA ILE A 43 -19.51 -20.60 -7.02
C ILE A 43 -20.27 -21.56 -6.10
N LYS A 44 -21.60 -21.43 -5.96
CA LYS A 44 -22.43 -22.36 -5.18
C LYS A 44 -22.35 -23.82 -5.66
N CYS A 45 -22.09 -24.05 -6.95
CA CYS A 45 -21.96 -25.38 -7.55
C CYS A 45 -20.55 -25.71 -8.03
N HIS A 46 -19.72 -24.70 -8.26
CA HIS A 46 -18.36 -24.81 -8.78
C HIS A 46 -17.38 -24.04 -7.89
N GLY A 47 -17.36 -24.34 -6.60
CA GLY A 47 -16.48 -23.70 -5.63
C GLY A 47 -16.47 -24.40 -4.27
N GLY A 48 -15.31 -24.41 -3.61
CA GLY A 48 -15.15 -24.89 -2.25
C GLY A 48 -15.53 -26.36 -2.10
N ALA A 49 -16.45 -26.64 -1.17
CA ALA A 49 -16.95 -27.98 -0.91
C ALA A 49 -17.74 -28.61 -2.07
N LYS A 50 -18.21 -27.81 -3.05
CA LYS A 50 -18.98 -28.31 -4.21
C LYS A 50 -18.25 -28.00 -5.50
N LYS A 51 -17.58 -29.00 -6.07
CA LYS A 51 -16.81 -28.89 -7.32
C LYS A 51 -17.44 -29.73 -8.44
N LYS A 52 -18.64 -29.36 -8.91
CA LYS A 52 -19.29 -30.10 -10.00
C LYS A 52 -18.44 -30.07 -11.26
N GLY A 53 -18.26 -31.23 -11.91
CA GLY A 53 -17.39 -31.37 -13.08
C GLY A 53 -15.92 -31.06 -12.78
N GLY A 54 -15.49 -31.19 -11.52
CA GLY A 54 -14.13 -30.89 -11.08
C GLY A 54 -13.78 -29.40 -10.98
N LEU A 55 -14.75 -28.49 -11.19
CA LEU A 55 -14.49 -27.05 -11.31
C LEU A 55 -14.49 -26.31 -9.97
N ASP A 56 -13.50 -25.44 -9.78
CA ASP A 56 -13.44 -24.44 -8.70
C ASP A 56 -13.22 -23.04 -9.29
N LEU A 57 -14.32 -22.32 -9.56
CA LEU A 57 -14.34 -21.01 -10.20
C LEU A 57 -14.06 -19.86 -9.23
N ARG A 58 -13.56 -20.17 -8.02
CA ARG A 58 -13.13 -19.18 -7.03
C ARG A 58 -11.73 -18.65 -7.32
N SER A 59 -11.05 -19.00 -8.40
CA SER A 59 -9.75 -18.40 -8.71
C SER A 59 -9.55 -18.30 -10.20
N LEU A 60 -8.76 -17.32 -10.61
CA LEU A 60 -8.32 -17.20 -11.99
C LEU A 60 -7.62 -18.48 -12.48
N LYS A 61 -6.79 -19.10 -11.62
CA LYS A 61 -6.18 -20.41 -11.88
C LYS A 61 -7.23 -21.47 -12.22
N GLY A 62 -8.27 -21.60 -11.39
CA GLY A 62 -9.36 -22.56 -11.63
C GLY A 62 -10.17 -22.28 -12.89
N LEU A 63 -10.27 -21.02 -13.33
CA LEU A 63 -10.86 -20.66 -14.62
C LEU A 63 -9.98 -21.10 -15.80
N LEU A 64 -8.66 -20.90 -15.69
CA LEU A 64 -7.69 -21.25 -16.73
C LEU A 64 -7.46 -22.76 -16.84
N GLU A 65 -7.27 -23.46 -15.72
CA GLU A 65 -7.09 -24.92 -15.67
C GLU A 65 -8.40 -25.65 -16.01
N GLY A 66 -9.52 -25.12 -15.53
CA GLY A 66 -10.84 -25.71 -15.71
C GLY A 66 -11.00 -27.03 -14.94
N GLY A 67 -11.73 -27.97 -15.51
CA GLY A 67 -12.17 -29.20 -14.82
C GLY A 67 -12.23 -30.39 -15.78
N GLU A 68 -13.15 -31.32 -15.54
CA GLU A 68 -13.30 -32.54 -16.36
C GLU A 68 -13.52 -32.26 -17.85
N GLY A 69 -14.06 -31.08 -18.19
CA GLY A 69 -14.26 -30.66 -19.58
C GLY A 69 -13.24 -29.62 -20.10
N GLY A 70 -12.06 -29.55 -19.48
CA GLY A 70 -10.98 -28.63 -19.87
C GLY A 70 -11.18 -27.17 -19.39
N PRO A 71 -10.35 -26.24 -19.90
CA PRO A 71 -10.35 -24.83 -19.54
C PRO A 71 -11.73 -24.17 -19.63
N VAL A 72 -12.06 -23.34 -18.64
CA VAL A 72 -13.30 -22.56 -18.64
C VAL A 72 -13.07 -21.20 -19.30
N LEU A 73 -11.86 -20.65 -19.18
CA LEU A 73 -11.43 -19.38 -19.73
C LEU A 73 -10.34 -19.58 -20.78
N VAL A 74 -10.55 -19.03 -21.97
CA VAL A 74 -9.54 -18.81 -23.01
C VAL A 74 -9.32 -17.29 -23.12
N PRO A 75 -8.18 -16.78 -22.65
CA PRO A 75 -7.87 -15.34 -22.60
C PRO A 75 -8.03 -14.65 -23.96
N GLY A 76 -8.65 -13.47 -24.00
CA GLY A 76 -8.92 -12.69 -25.20
C GLY A 76 -9.94 -13.32 -26.17
N GLU A 77 -10.38 -14.55 -25.92
CA GLU A 77 -11.20 -15.34 -26.84
C GLU A 77 -12.56 -15.72 -26.21
N PRO A 78 -13.52 -14.79 -26.16
CA PRO A 78 -14.82 -15.03 -25.52
C PRO A 78 -15.60 -16.17 -26.17
N GLU A 79 -15.50 -16.35 -27.48
CA GLU A 79 -16.22 -17.42 -28.18
C GLU A 79 -15.63 -18.81 -27.93
N LYS A 80 -14.34 -18.90 -27.61
CA LYS A 80 -13.68 -20.16 -27.21
C LYS A 80 -13.79 -20.43 -25.72
N SER A 81 -14.13 -19.42 -24.94
CA SER A 81 -14.30 -19.54 -23.49
C SER A 81 -15.63 -20.17 -23.13
N ARG A 82 -15.58 -21.34 -22.49
CA ARG A 82 -16.78 -21.99 -21.93
C ARG A 82 -17.50 -21.12 -20.89
N LEU A 83 -16.76 -20.22 -20.25
CA LEU A 83 -17.30 -19.19 -19.38
C LEU A 83 -18.42 -18.38 -20.03
N VAL A 84 -18.32 -18.08 -21.34
CA VAL A 84 -19.31 -17.28 -22.06
C VAL A 84 -20.23 -18.17 -22.88
N SER A 85 -19.69 -19.19 -23.55
CA SER A 85 -20.48 -20.02 -24.47
C SER A 85 -21.57 -20.84 -23.77
N GLN A 86 -21.42 -21.17 -22.48
CA GLN A 86 -22.42 -21.90 -21.70
C GLN A 86 -23.52 -21.03 -21.08
N LEU A 87 -23.39 -19.70 -21.14
CA LEU A 87 -24.35 -18.76 -20.55
C LEU A 87 -25.53 -18.42 -21.46
N HIS A 88 -25.41 -18.68 -22.76
CA HIS A 88 -26.46 -18.32 -23.72
C HIS A 88 -27.69 -19.22 -23.60
N PRO A 89 -28.90 -18.67 -23.86
CA PRO A 89 -30.11 -19.47 -23.94
C PRO A 89 -29.96 -20.59 -24.97
N GLY A 90 -30.18 -21.84 -24.55
CA GLY A 90 -30.08 -23.02 -25.42
C GLY A 90 -28.68 -23.64 -25.54
N ALA A 91 -27.69 -23.17 -24.77
CA ALA A 91 -26.40 -23.84 -24.65
C ALA A 91 -26.54 -25.26 -24.04
N ASP A 92 -25.63 -26.18 -24.35
CA ASP A 92 -25.57 -27.51 -23.76
C ASP A 92 -24.12 -27.87 -23.33
N PRO A 93 -23.85 -28.07 -22.02
CA PRO A 93 -24.74 -27.79 -20.90
C PRO A 93 -24.99 -26.29 -20.74
N HIS A 94 -26.24 -25.91 -20.43
CA HIS A 94 -26.59 -24.54 -20.06
C HIS A 94 -26.21 -24.24 -18.61
N MET A 95 -25.62 -23.07 -18.38
CA MET A 95 -25.21 -22.59 -17.05
C MET A 95 -25.71 -21.17 -16.79
N PRO A 96 -26.26 -20.88 -15.60
CA PRO A 96 -26.60 -21.81 -14.52
C PRO A 96 -27.75 -22.78 -14.89
N PRO A 97 -27.79 -24.02 -14.37
CA PRO A 97 -28.82 -25.00 -14.74
C PRO A 97 -30.25 -24.60 -14.34
N LYS A 98 -30.38 -23.63 -13.43
CA LYS A 98 -31.66 -23.09 -12.95
C LYS A 98 -31.59 -21.57 -13.02
N GLY A 99 -32.02 -21.02 -14.14
CA GLY A 99 -32.05 -19.57 -14.38
C GLY A 99 -31.33 -19.21 -15.67
N GLN A 100 -31.36 -17.92 -15.99
CA GLN A 100 -30.72 -17.35 -17.17
C GLN A 100 -30.18 -15.98 -16.74
N LEU A 101 -28.89 -15.75 -16.96
CA LEU A 101 -28.32 -14.43 -16.70
C LEU A 101 -28.91 -13.39 -17.65
N SER A 102 -29.00 -12.14 -17.19
CA SER A 102 -29.37 -11.02 -18.04
C SER A 102 -28.34 -10.79 -19.14
N GLN A 103 -28.78 -10.19 -20.25
CA GLN A 103 -27.87 -9.84 -21.36
C GLN A 103 -26.76 -8.88 -20.92
N ALA A 104 -27.03 -8.01 -19.95
CA ALA A 104 -26.01 -7.12 -19.38
C ALA A 104 -24.91 -7.90 -18.63
N GLU A 105 -25.27 -8.91 -17.83
CA GLU A 105 -24.29 -9.74 -17.12
C GLU A 105 -23.46 -10.59 -18.08
N ILE A 106 -24.09 -11.19 -19.09
CA ILE A 106 -23.39 -11.97 -20.12
C ILE A 106 -22.44 -11.06 -20.91
N SER A 107 -22.90 -9.86 -21.28
CA SER A 107 -22.08 -8.88 -22.00
C SER A 107 -20.88 -8.46 -21.16
N ARG A 108 -21.06 -8.26 -19.86
CA ARG A 108 -19.97 -7.92 -18.93
C ARG A 108 -18.96 -9.05 -18.80
N MET A 109 -19.41 -10.31 -18.68
CA MET A 109 -18.48 -11.46 -18.66
C MET A 109 -17.73 -11.59 -19.99
N ARG A 110 -18.42 -11.39 -21.11
CA ARG A 110 -17.82 -11.40 -22.45
C ARG A 110 -16.77 -10.30 -22.59
N GLU A 111 -17.12 -9.07 -22.20
CA GLU A 111 -16.20 -7.93 -22.23
C GLU A 111 -14.99 -8.17 -21.35
N TRP A 112 -15.19 -8.73 -20.15
CA TRP A 112 -14.10 -9.15 -19.27
C TRP A 112 -13.18 -10.16 -19.95
N VAL A 113 -13.70 -11.22 -20.57
CA VAL A 113 -12.88 -12.22 -21.29
C VAL A 113 -12.12 -11.60 -22.45
N THR A 114 -12.75 -10.70 -23.22
CA THR A 114 -12.11 -10.01 -24.35
C THR A 114 -10.89 -9.21 -23.91
N HIS A 115 -10.99 -8.50 -22.78
CA HIS A 115 -9.90 -7.67 -22.26
C HIS A 115 -8.95 -8.44 -21.34
N PHE A 116 -9.32 -9.65 -20.91
CA PHE A 116 -8.45 -10.51 -20.12
C PHE A 116 -7.35 -11.11 -21.00
N HIS A 117 -6.12 -10.62 -20.82
CA HIS A 117 -4.92 -11.23 -21.37
C HIS A 117 -4.24 -12.07 -20.29
N SER A 118 -4.07 -13.37 -20.52
CA SER A 118 -3.25 -14.17 -19.61
C SER A 118 -1.80 -13.74 -19.76
N GLN A 119 -1.22 -13.27 -18.66
CA GLN A 119 0.19 -13.55 -18.46
C GLN A 119 0.30 -15.03 -18.09
N GLU A 120 1.24 -15.76 -18.68
CA GLU A 120 1.53 -17.14 -18.28
C GLU A 120 1.83 -17.17 -16.78
N ASN A 121 0.82 -17.50 -15.98
CA ASN A 121 0.89 -17.52 -14.53
C ASN A 121 1.29 -18.93 -14.10
N THR A 122 2.58 -19.13 -13.91
CA THR A 122 3.08 -20.23 -13.08
C THR A 122 2.73 -19.91 -11.63
N SER A 123 1.53 -20.31 -11.23
CA SER A 123 1.03 -20.24 -9.86
C SER A 123 1.59 -21.40 -9.05
N ASP A 124 2.16 -21.10 -7.89
CA ASP A 124 2.58 -22.03 -6.82
C ASP A 124 3.64 -23.10 -7.11
N ASP A 125 4.26 -23.11 -8.29
CA ASP A 125 5.40 -23.99 -8.52
C ASP A 125 6.67 -23.49 -7.79
N PRO A 126 7.56 -24.42 -7.37
CA PRO A 126 8.89 -24.06 -6.90
C PRO A 126 9.55 -23.09 -7.87
N ILE A 127 10.47 -22.25 -7.34
CA ILE A 127 11.41 -21.45 -8.15
C ILE A 127 11.75 -22.29 -9.38
N PRO A 128 11.41 -21.87 -10.63
CA PRO A 128 11.95 -22.55 -11.78
C PRO A 128 13.46 -22.61 -11.49
N GLU A 129 14.05 -23.80 -11.48
CA GLU A 129 15.50 -23.97 -11.28
C GLU A 129 16.28 -23.00 -12.20
N ASP A 130 15.62 -22.53 -13.25
CA ASP A 130 16.02 -21.65 -14.32
C ASP A 130 15.98 -20.13 -14.02
N LEU A 131 15.60 -19.63 -12.84
CA LEU A 131 15.75 -18.17 -12.55
C LEU A 131 17.23 -17.73 -12.62
N VAL A 132 18.15 -18.64 -12.29
CA VAL A 132 19.60 -18.47 -12.44
C VAL A 132 20.02 -18.59 -13.91
N GLU A 133 19.27 -19.32 -14.75
CA GLU A 133 19.55 -19.43 -16.19
C GLU A 133 19.06 -18.21 -17.00
N ILE A 134 18.02 -17.51 -16.53
CA ILE A 134 17.43 -16.37 -17.24
C ILE A 134 18.28 -15.10 -17.12
N LEU A 135 18.91 -14.86 -15.96
CA LEU A 135 19.68 -13.64 -15.72
C LEU A 135 21.14 -13.79 -16.18
N PRO A 136 21.70 -12.81 -16.91
CA PRO A 136 23.13 -12.73 -17.14
C PRO A 136 23.93 -12.76 -15.82
N PRO A 137 25.13 -13.37 -15.79
CA PRO A 137 25.94 -13.41 -14.58
C PRO A 137 26.42 -12.01 -14.16
N ASN A 138 26.57 -11.80 -12.86
CA ASN A 138 27.15 -10.60 -12.24
C ASN A 138 26.40 -9.27 -12.47
N LEU A 139 25.08 -9.32 -12.71
CA LEU A 139 24.28 -8.09 -12.73
C LEU A 139 24.17 -7.48 -11.33
N SER A 140 24.27 -6.14 -11.25
CA SER A 140 23.84 -5.44 -10.04
C SER A 140 22.32 -5.54 -9.88
N PRO A 141 21.78 -5.33 -8.67
CA PRO A 141 20.34 -5.48 -8.45
C PRO A 141 19.45 -4.61 -9.35
N ASP A 142 19.84 -3.36 -9.60
CA ASP A 142 19.16 -2.44 -10.51
C ASP A 142 19.19 -2.94 -11.97
N GLN A 143 20.33 -3.50 -12.42
CA GLN A 143 20.46 -4.08 -13.76
C GLN A 143 19.61 -5.34 -13.94
N ALA A 144 19.47 -6.16 -12.90
CA ALA A 144 18.59 -7.32 -12.92
C ALA A 144 17.11 -6.92 -13.03
N ILE A 145 16.67 -5.89 -12.31
CA ILE A 145 15.32 -5.31 -12.46
C ILE A 145 15.11 -4.87 -13.91
N ASP A 146 16.04 -4.08 -14.46
CA ASP A 146 15.96 -3.56 -15.82
C ASP A 146 15.92 -4.67 -16.87
N PHE A 147 16.69 -5.74 -16.67
CA PHE A 147 16.72 -6.89 -17.58
C PHE A 147 15.37 -7.62 -17.58
N LEU A 148 14.82 -7.91 -16.40
CA LEU A 148 13.56 -8.64 -16.27
C LEU A 148 12.37 -7.84 -16.83
N LEU A 149 12.34 -6.52 -16.61
CA LEU A 149 11.33 -5.65 -17.21
C LEU A 149 11.48 -5.56 -18.73
N ARG A 150 12.70 -5.36 -19.22
CA ARG A 150 12.96 -5.25 -20.66
C ARG A 150 12.55 -6.52 -21.40
N LYS A 151 12.83 -7.70 -20.84
CA LYS A 151 12.41 -8.98 -21.42
C LYS A 151 10.89 -8.99 -21.67
N GLN A 152 10.10 -8.57 -20.69
CA GLN A 152 8.65 -8.51 -20.82
C GLN A 152 8.19 -7.42 -21.79
N TRP A 153 8.85 -6.26 -21.81
CA TRP A 153 8.54 -5.22 -22.79
C TRP A 153 8.81 -5.69 -24.22
N ASP A 154 9.93 -6.37 -24.46
CA ASP A 154 10.31 -6.92 -25.76
C ASP A 154 9.33 -8.04 -26.20
N GLU A 155 8.88 -8.90 -25.28
CA GLU A 155 7.87 -9.95 -25.55
C GLU A 155 6.48 -9.38 -25.88
N GLN A 156 6.16 -8.18 -25.37
CA GLN A 156 4.86 -7.51 -25.57
C GLN A 156 4.92 -6.37 -26.59
N ASP A 157 6.04 -6.21 -27.31
CA ASP A 157 6.29 -5.11 -28.25
C ASP A 157 6.04 -3.71 -27.64
N LEU A 158 6.33 -3.54 -26.34
CA LEU A 158 6.13 -2.29 -25.60
C LEU A 158 7.37 -1.40 -25.71
N SER A 159 7.14 -0.13 -26.08
CA SER A 159 8.16 0.91 -25.98
C SER A 159 8.02 1.65 -24.66
N PRO A 160 9.09 1.80 -23.85
CA PRO A 160 9.00 2.55 -22.61
C PRO A 160 9.07 4.07 -22.83
N SER A 161 8.54 4.83 -21.86
CA SER A 161 8.67 6.29 -21.80
C SER A 161 10.14 6.75 -21.81
N PRO A 162 10.42 8.00 -22.21
CA PRO A 162 11.75 8.59 -21.99
C PRO A 162 12.06 8.71 -20.50
N SER A 163 13.36 8.76 -20.17
CA SER A 163 13.80 9.04 -18.81
C SER A 163 13.58 10.49 -18.42
N ILE A 164 13.29 10.73 -17.15
CA ILE A 164 13.16 12.07 -16.56
C ILE A 164 14.51 12.76 -16.40
N ASP A 165 14.49 14.09 -16.46
CA ASP A 165 15.64 14.93 -16.15
C ASP A 165 16.01 14.91 -14.66
N ASP A 166 17.10 15.59 -14.31
CA ASP A 166 17.62 15.63 -12.93
C ASP A 166 16.73 16.41 -11.95
N GLY A 167 16.01 17.43 -12.41
CA GLY A 167 15.09 18.19 -11.56
C GLY A 167 13.89 17.35 -11.16
N ALA A 168 13.30 16.67 -12.14
CA ALA A 168 12.23 15.71 -11.94
C ALA A 168 12.69 14.51 -11.09
N PHE A 169 13.88 13.96 -11.34
CA PHE A 169 14.46 12.90 -10.52
C PHE A 169 14.63 13.33 -9.06
N LEU A 170 15.22 14.51 -8.82
CA LEU A 170 15.41 15.05 -7.47
C LEU A 170 14.07 15.24 -6.76
N ARG A 171 13.07 15.83 -7.43
CA ARG A 171 11.72 15.99 -6.86
C ARG A 171 11.13 14.64 -6.47
N ARG A 172 11.18 13.67 -7.38
CA ARG A 172 10.59 12.34 -7.19
C ARG A 172 11.22 11.61 -6.00
N ILE A 173 12.55 11.61 -5.94
CA ILE A 173 13.27 10.90 -4.87
C ILE A 173 13.13 11.55 -3.50
N THR A 174 13.10 12.89 -3.39
CA THR A 174 12.87 13.51 -2.07
C THR A 174 11.44 13.33 -1.60
N LEU A 175 10.45 13.33 -2.51
CA LEU A 175 9.06 13.02 -2.16
C LEU A 175 8.92 11.60 -1.64
N ASP A 176 9.64 10.64 -2.24
CA ASP A 176 9.58 9.23 -1.87
C ASP A 176 10.39 8.89 -0.62
N LEU A 177 11.56 9.50 -0.44
CA LEU A 177 12.45 9.18 0.67
C LEU A 177 12.32 10.13 1.86
N LEU A 178 11.88 11.37 1.66
CA LEU A 178 11.80 12.38 2.72
C LEU A 178 10.36 12.87 2.98
N GLY A 179 9.40 12.48 2.14
CA GLY A 179 8.01 12.92 2.25
C GLY A 179 7.83 14.42 2.02
N ARG A 180 8.70 15.04 1.20
CA ARG A 180 8.64 16.46 0.81
C ARG A 180 9.41 16.73 -0.47
N ILE A 181 9.07 17.82 -1.15
CA ILE A 181 9.89 18.37 -2.24
C ILE A 181 11.30 18.80 -1.74
N PRO A 182 12.30 18.94 -2.61
CA PRO A 182 13.64 19.37 -2.20
C PRO A 182 13.62 20.82 -1.72
N THR A 183 14.45 21.15 -0.73
CA THR A 183 14.69 22.56 -0.38
C THR A 183 15.49 23.26 -1.49
N ARG A 184 15.48 24.59 -1.47
CA ARG A 184 16.26 25.41 -2.42
C ARG A 184 17.76 25.08 -2.38
N GLU A 185 18.31 24.83 -1.18
CA GLU A 185 19.71 24.49 -1.02
C GLU A 185 20.03 23.07 -1.51
N GLU A 186 19.19 22.08 -1.18
CA GLU A 186 19.34 20.71 -1.68
C GLU A 186 19.31 20.67 -3.21
N ARG A 187 18.38 21.41 -3.82
CA ARG A 187 18.28 21.56 -5.27
C ARG A 187 19.52 22.21 -5.88
N ALA A 188 19.96 23.34 -5.34
CA ALA A 188 21.14 24.03 -5.84
C ALA A 188 22.40 23.15 -5.75
N ARG A 189 22.56 22.40 -4.65
CA ARG A 189 23.68 21.49 -4.44
C ARG A 189 23.67 20.34 -5.44
N PHE A 190 22.52 19.70 -5.65
CA PHE A 190 22.41 18.55 -6.55
C PHE A 190 22.59 18.94 -8.02
N LEU A 191 21.98 20.04 -8.46
CA LEU A 191 22.09 20.50 -9.85
C LEU A 191 23.48 21.04 -10.19
N ALA A 192 24.26 21.46 -9.20
CA ALA A 192 25.66 21.85 -9.37
C ALA A 192 26.63 20.64 -9.38
N ASP A 193 26.17 19.44 -9.00
CA ASP A 193 27.01 18.24 -8.97
C ASP A 193 27.24 17.71 -10.40
N THR A 194 28.51 17.67 -10.80
CA THR A 194 28.91 17.22 -12.15
C THR A 194 29.41 15.78 -12.18
N ARG A 195 29.41 15.09 -11.03
CA ARG A 195 29.81 13.68 -10.97
C ARG A 195 28.90 12.80 -11.83
N PRO A 196 29.46 11.82 -12.56
CA PRO A 196 28.67 10.92 -13.41
C PRO A 196 27.73 10.00 -12.59
N ASP A 197 28.06 9.76 -11.31
CA ASP A 197 27.30 8.94 -10.37
C ASP A 197 26.43 9.77 -9.41
N ARG A 198 26.17 11.05 -9.69
CA ARG A 198 25.44 11.96 -8.78
C ARG A 198 24.09 11.42 -8.32
N ARG A 199 23.34 10.73 -9.19
CA ARG A 199 22.04 10.14 -8.84
C ARG A 199 22.20 9.00 -7.85
N GLN A 200 23.17 8.10 -8.09
CA GLN A 200 23.49 6.99 -7.19
C GLN A 200 24.00 7.53 -5.84
N ALA A 201 24.87 8.54 -5.84
CA ALA A 201 25.36 9.17 -4.62
C ALA A 201 24.22 9.80 -3.82
N LEU A 202 23.28 10.50 -4.50
CA LEU A 202 22.09 11.05 -3.85
C LEU A 202 21.21 9.96 -3.23
N VAL A 203 20.96 8.86 -3.94
CA VAL A 203 20.20 7.70 -3.40
C VAL A 203 20.83 7.22 -2.10
N ASP A 204 22.16 7.09 -2.09
CA ASP A 204 22.90 6.61 -0.93
C ASP A 204 22.86 7.58 0.25
N ASP A 205 23.05 8.87 -0.01
CA ASP A 205 22.99 9.91 1.00
C ASP A 205 21.59 9.99 1.64
N LEU A 206 20.53 9.95 0.81
CA LEU A 206 19.15 10.02 1.29
C LEU A 206 18.76 8.79 2.09
N LEU A 207 19.05 7.57 1.62
CA LEU A 207 18.71 6.33 2.33
C LEU A 207 19.40 6.21 3.69
N ASN A 208 20.57 6.84 3.86
CA ASN A 208 21.32 6.86 5.12
C ASN A 208 20.95 8.03 6.05
N SER A 209 20.10 8.95 5.60
CA SER A 209 19.70 10.13 6.38
C SER A 209 18.72 9.80 7.51
N THR A 210 18.76 10.60 8.57
CA THR A 210 17.77 10.55 9.67
C THR A 210 16.39 11.00 9.21
N ALA A 211 16.32 11.92 8.25
CA ALA A 211 15.11 12.33 7.56
C ALA A 211 14.39 11.15 6.88
N HIS A 212 15.13 10.29 6.17
CA HIS A 212 14.56 9.08 5.57
C HIS A 212 14.01 8.12 6.64
N ALA A 213 14.77 7.87 7.70
CA ALA A 213 14.33 7.00 8.78
C ALA A 213 13.04 7.50 9.46
N ARG A 214 12.93 8.82 9.67
CA ARG A 214 11.70 9.45 10.17
C ARG A 214 10.55 9.27 9.19
N HIS A 215 10.78 9.58 7.92
CA HIS A 215 9.74 9.51 6.90
C HIS A 215 9.17 8.10 6.75
N PHE A 216 10.05 7.09 6.60
CA PHE A 216 9.63 5.70 6.49
C PHE A 216 8.92 5.21 7.75
N ALA A 217 9.32 5.66 8.95
CA ALA A 217 8.61 5.34 10.17
C ALA A 217 7.15 5.85 10.16
N GLU A 218 6.89 7.04 9.62
CA GLU A 218 5.54 7.58 9.51
C GLU A 218 4.70 6.83 8.47
N ILE A 219 5.29 6.51 7.31
CA ILE A 219 4.67 5.71 6.26
C ILE A 219 4.31 4.33 6.80
N PHE A 220 5.27 3.61 7.36
CA PHE A 220 5.03 2.26 7.86
C PHE A 220 4.13 2.21 9.08
N ASN A 221 4.07 3.27 9.90
CA ASN A 221 3.02 3.37 10.91
C ASN A 221 1.61 3.33 10.29
N ALA A 222 1.38 4.10 9.23
CA ALA A 222 0.09 4.13 8.56
C ALA A 222 -0.17 2.85 7.76
N VAL A 223 0.84 2.28 7.11
CA VAL A 223 0.69 1.04 6.34
C VAL A 223 0.45 -0.18 7.24
N LEU A 224 1.08 -0.25 8.42
CA LEU A 224 0.98 -1.40 9.31
C LEU A 224 -0.26 -1.34 10.23
N LEU A 225 -0.65 -0.15 10.69
CA LEU A 225 -1.71 0.03 11.69
C LEU A 225 -2.79 1.04 11.27
N GLY A 226 -2.78 1.53 10.03
CA GLY A 226 -3.68 2.58 9.56
C GLY A 226 -3.37 3.96 10.14
N ARG A 227 -4.05 5.00 9.65
CA ARG A 227 -3.98 6.36 10.24
C ARG A 227 -4.80 6.51 11.52
N SER A 228 -5.89 5.76 11.63
CA SER A 228 -6.78 5.75 12.79
C SER A 228 -6.37 4.61 13.72
N GLY A 229 -6.19 4.90 15.02
CA GLY A 229 -5.86 3.87 15.99
C GLY A 229 -6.98 2.84 16.17
N SER A 230 -6.61 1.57 16.42
CA SER A 230 -7.57 0.54 16.83
C SER A 230 -8.02 0.80 18.28
N GLY A 231 -9.29 0.51 18.59
CA GLY A 231 -9.79 0.56 19.96
C GLY A 231 -9.76 1.93 20.64
N GLY A 232 -9.62 3.03 19.89
CA GLY A 232 -9.52 4.39 20.44
C GLY A 232 -8.10 4.82 20.82
N ALA A 233 -7.07 4.04 20.47
CA ALA A 233 -5.67 4.45 20.59
C ALA A 233 -5.43 5.78 19.84
N LYS A 234 -4.75 6.72 20.49
CA LYS A 234 -4.47 8.03 19.91
C LYS A 234 -3.12 8.02 19.22
N ARG A 235 -2.97 8.87 18.20
CA ARG A 235 -1.67 9.15 17.57
C ARG A 235 -0.57 9.44 18.60
N THR A 236 -0.91 10.18 19.65
CA THR A 236 0.00 10.53 20.75
C THR A 236 0.56 9.32 21.49
N ASP A 237 -0.15 8.19 21.49
CA ASP A 237 0.31 6.95 22.11
C ASP A 237 1.33 6.25 21.21
N ARG A 238 1.07 6.21 19.90
CA ARG A 238 2.02 5.70 18.91
C ARG A 238 3.30 6.54 18.84
N GLU A 239 3.21 7.87 18.99
CA GLU A 239 4.37 8.77 19.05
C GLU A 239 5.29 8.47 20.24
N LYS A 240 4.75 7.92 21.34
CA LYS A 240 5.51 7.53 22.53
C LYS A 240 6.08 6.11 22.45
N HIS A 241 5.42 5.21 21.74
CA HIS A 241 5.76 3.78 21.77
C HIS A 241 6.22 3.25 20.41
N PHE A 242 5.31 3.19 19.42
CA PHE A 242 5.57 2.50 18.15
C PHE A 242 6.49 3.28 17.18
N LEU A 243 6.29 4.59 17.05
CA LEU A 243 7.07 5.43 16.12
C LEU A 243 8.56 5.52 16.49
N PRO A 244 8.96 5.65 17.78
CA PRO A 244 10.37 5.53 18.16
C PRO A 244 11.02 4.22 17.70
N TYR A 245 10.33 3.08 17.86
CA TYR A 245 10.81 1.79 17.38
C TYR A 245 10.97 1.78 15.86
N LEU A 246 9.96 2.22 15.10
CA LEU A 246 10.06 2.27 13.64
C LEU A 246 11.19 3.19 13.17
N ARG A 247 11.38 4.35 13.80
CA ARG A 247 12.50 5.25 13.49
C ARG A 247 13.84 4.54 13.70
N TRP A 248 13.99 3.82 14.80
CA TRP A 248 15.18 3.03 15.06
C TRP A 248 15.38 1.90 14.03
N VAL A 249 14.32 1.19 13.64
CA VAL A 249 14.35 0.16 12.59
C VAL A 249 14.91 0.73 11.28
N PHE A 250 14.38 1.84 10.80
CA PHE A 250 14.82 2.43 9.53
C PHE A 250 16.18 3.13 9.66
N GLN A 251 16.52 3.70 10.82
CA GLN A 251 17.81 4.34 11.07
C GLN A 251 18.96 3.32 11.11
N THR A 252 18.72 2.16 11.70
CA THR A 252 19.72 1.08 11.83
C THR A 252 19.66 0.08 10.69
N ASN A 253 18.66 0.19 9.81
CA ASN A 253 18.35 -0.78 8.77
C ASN A 253 18.24 -2.20 9.34
N ARG A 254 17.50 -2.32 10.46
CA ARG A 254 17.29 -3.59 11.14
C ARG A 254 16.74 -4.62 10.14
N PRO A 255 17.31 -5.84 10.07
CA PRO A 255 16.81 -6.90 9.19
C PRO A 255 15.30 -7.10 9.35
N TRP A 256 14.56 -7.11 8.23
CA TRP A 256 13.10 -7.12 8.29
C TRP A 256 12.54 -8.39 8.93
N ASN A 257 13.21 -9.54 8.79
CA ASN A 257 12.83 -10.76 9.49
C ASN A 257 12.90 -10.61 11.02
N LYS A 258 13.86 -9.83 11.54
CA LYS A 258 13.90 -9.48 12.96
C LYS A 258 12.74 -8.56 13.34
N VAL A 259 12.39 -7.59 12.50
CA VAL A 259 11.19 -6.75 12.71
C VAL A 259 9.91 -7.59 12.76
N GLY A 260 9.77 -8.56 11.86
CA GLY A 260 8.66 -9.52 11.87
C GLY A 260 8.62 -10.38 13.14
N TYR A 261 9.79 -10.82 13.61
CA TYR A 261 9.91 -11.54 14.88
C TYR A 261 9.51 -10.65 16.07
N ASP A 262 9.97 -9.40 16.09
CA ASP A 262 9.66 -8.43 17.15
C ASP A 262 8.14 -8.18 17.22
N PHE A 263 7.46 -8.08 16.07
CA PHE A 263 6.01 -7.92 15.99
C PHE A 263 5.23 -9.14 16.47
N ILE A 264 5.59 -10.35 16.02
CA ILE A 264 4.87 -11.57 16.37
C ILE A 264 5.14 -11.96 17.83
N VAL A 265 6.41 -11.98 18.23
CA VAL A 265 6.83 -12.48 19.54
C VAL A 265 6.66 -11.41 20.62
N ALA A 266 6.88 -10.13 20.31
CA ALA A 266 6.67 -8.99 21.21
C ALA A 266 7.22 -9.23 22.62
N ARG A 267 8.52 -9.58 22.66
CA ARG A 267 9.33 -9.79 23.86
C ARG A 267 10.63 -9.01 23.68
N PRO A 268 10.60 -7.69 23.89
CA PRO A 268 11.77 -6.85 23.69
C PRO A 268 12.89 -7.25 24.66
N GLU A 269 14.12 -7.27 24.17
CA GLU A 269 15.33 -7.56 24.97
C GLU A 269 16.15 -6.28 25.23
N SER A 270 15.80 -5.18 24.56
CA SER A 270 16.43 -3.86 24.70
C SER A 270 15.38 -2.73 24.73
N PRO A 271 15.72 -1.55 25.27
CA PRO A 271 14.83 -0.39 25.28
C PRO A 271 14.32 0.02 23.90
N GLU A 272 15.15 -0.09 22.86
CA GLU A 272 14.81 0.26 21.48
C GLU A 272 13.72 -0.65 20.90
N GLU A 273 13.75 -1.94 21.25
CA GLU A 273 12.75 -2.94 20.82
C GLU A 273 11.41 -2.79 21.54
N GLN A 274 11.36 -2.07 22.67
CA GLN A 274 10.16 -1.99 23.51
C GLN A 274 8.91 -1.58 22.73
N GLY A 275 9.07 -0.64 21.78
CA GLY A 275 8.00 -0.15 20.93
C GLY A 275 7.38 -1.18 20.01
N ALA A 276 8.08 -2.28 19.68
CA ALA A 276 7.55 -3.35 18.82
C ALA A 276 6.32 -4.03 19.41
N SER A 277 6.26 -4.14 20.75
CA SER A 277 5.12 -4.72 21.47
C SER A 277 3.81 -4.00 21.17
N TRP A 278 3.89 -2.71 20.78
CA TRP A 278 2.73 -1.90 20.46
C TRP A 278 1.91 -2.46 19.30
N PHE A 279 2.56 -3.12 18.33
CA PHE A 279 1.93 -3.66 17.12
C PHE A 279 0.72 -4.57 17.44
N LEU A 280 0.91 -5.50 18.38
CA LEU A 280 -0.18 -6.36 18.87
C LEU A 280 -0.93 -5.73 20.05
N TYR A 281 -0.26 -4.96 20.93
CA TYR A 281 -0.90 -4.33 22.10
C TYR A 281 -2.09 -3.43 21.70
N GLU A 282 -1.95 -2.67 20.62
CA GLU A 282 -3.01 -1.79 20.12
C GLU A 282 -4.28 -2.54 19.68
N GLN A 283 -4.17 -3.84 19.40
CA GLN A 283 -5.33 -4.67 19.04
C GLN A 283 -6.20 -5.03 20.25
N ASP A 284 -5.86 -4.54 21.45
CA ASP A 284 -6.69 -4.58 22.66
C ASP A 284 -7.19 -5.98 23.04
N ASN A 285 -6.26 -6.94 23.10
CA ASN A 285 -6.53 -8.35 23.41
C ASN A 285 -7.48 -9.05 22.42
N ASP A 286 -7.75 -8.47 21.25
CA ASP A 286 -8.55 -9.08 20.19
C ASP A 286 -7.66 -9.93 19.28
N ALA A 287 -7.67 -11.24 19.50
CA ALA A 287 -6.89 -12.18 18.71
C ALA A 287 -7.29 -12.22 17.23
N GLY A 288 -8.55 -11.90 16.91
CA GLY A 288 -9.04 -11.73 15.54
C GLY A 288 -8.34 -10.58 14.83
N LYS A 289 -8.25 -9.42 15.49
CA LYS A 289 -7.52 -8.26 14.97
C LYS A 289 -6.02 -8.52 14.90
N MET A 290 -5.42 -9.14 15.92
CA MET A 290 -4.00 -9.54 15.89
C MET A 290 -3.70 -10.42 14.67
N ALA A 291 -4.57 -11.40 14.39
CA ALA A 291 -4.44 -12.29 13.24
C ALA A 291 -4.52 -11.53 11.90
N THR A 292 -5.54 -10.69 11.70
CA THR A 292 -5.73 -9.97 10.43
C THR A 292 -4.66 -8.89 10.21
N THR A 293 -4.28 -8.15 11.26
CA THR A 293 -3.20 -7.17 11.20
C THR A 293 -1.86 -7.84 10.90
N THR A 294 -1.53 -8.97 11.54
CA THR A 294 -0.29 -9.72 11.25
C THR A 294 -0.29 -10.23 9.82
N ALA A 295 -1.40 -10.77 9.32
CA ALA A 295 -1.49 -11.31 7.97
C ALA A 295 -1.29 -10.25 6.88
N SER A 296 -1.98 -9.11 7.00
CA SER A 296 -1.86 -8.00 6.04
C SER A 296 -0.49 -7.33 6.11
N ALA A 297 0.05 -7.14 7.32
CA ALA A 297 1.35 -6.50 7.53
C ALA A 297 2.51 -7.34 7.01
N LEU A 298 2.54 -8.64 7.33
CA LEU A 298 3.72 -9.48 7.12
C LEU A 298 3.65 -10.35 5.86
N PHE A 299 2.46 -10.68 5.36
CA PHE A 299 2.29 -11.56 4.20
C PHE A 299 1.51 -10.88 3.06
N GLY A 300 1.06 -9.64 3.25
CA GLY A 300 0.29 -8.93 2.24
C GLY A 300 -1.01 -9.67 1.92
N THR A 301 -1.62 -10.33 2.90
CA THR A 301 -2.84 -11.14 2.72
C THR A 301 -3.95 -10.66 3.65
N GLN A 302 -5.13 -10.44 3.08
CA GLN A 302 -6.36 -10.14 3.82
C GLN A 302 -7.12 -11.42 4.19
N LEU A 303 -7.46 -11.59 5.47
CA LEU A 303 -8.13 -12.79 6.01
C LEU A 303 -9.56 -12.54 6.52
N GLN A 304 -10.08 -11.32 6.39
CA GLN A 304 -11.35 -10.92 7.01
C GLN A 304 -12.52 -11.78 6.49
N CYS A 305 -12.54 -12.08 5.17
CA CYS A 305 -13.58 -12.94 4.60
C CYS A 305 -13.52 -14.38 5.16
N ALA A 306 -12.30 -14.87 5.42
CA ALA A 306 -12.04 -16.19 5.98
C ALA A 306 -12.53 -16.37 7.42
N GLN A 307 -12.98 -15.31 8.09
CA GLN A 307 -13.58 -15.43 9.43
C GLN A 307 -14.84 -16.30 9.43
N CYS A 308 -15.73 -16.09 8.45
CA CYS A 308 -17.05 -16.72 8.41
C CYS A 308 -17.15 -17.85 7.38
N HIS A 309 -16.34 -17.82 6.33
CA HIS A 309 -16.38 -18.80 5.24
C HIS A 309 -15.05 -18.81 4.48
N ASP A 310 -14.73 -19.88 3.77
CA ASP A 310 -13.57 -19.89 2.86
C ASP A 310 -13.62 -18.72 1.88
N HIS A 311 -12.47 -18.11 1.57
CA HIS A 311 -12.43 -16.93 0.73
C HIS A 311 -13.13 -17.19 -0.61
N PRO A 312 -13.99 -16.27 -1.07
CA PRO A 312 -14.87 -16.54 -2.21
C PRO A 312 -14.10 -16.59 -3.52
N VAL A 313 -12.95 -15.93 -3.58
CA VAL A 313 -12.17 -15.74 -4.81
C VAL A 313 -10.67 -16.05 -4.65
N ALA A 314 -10.29 -16.75 -3.57
CA ALA A 314 -8.92 -17.20 -3.34
C ALA A 314 -8.98 -18.54 -2.59
N PRO A 315 -9.13 -19.68 -3.28
CA PRO A 315 -9.43 -20.98 -2.68
C PRO A 315 -8.36 -21.47 -1.72
N GLU A 316 -7.12 -20.98 -1.83
CA GLU A 316 -6.03 -21.23 -0.90
C GLU A 316 -6.23 -20.56 0.47
N ILE A 317 -7.15 -19.60 0.60
CA ILE A 317 -7.49 -18.95 1.86
C ILE A 317 -8.78 -19.56 2.42
N GLU A 318 -8.63 -20.58 3.27
CA GLU A 318 -9.75 -21.25 3.94
C GLU A 318 -10.06 -20.67 5.32
N GLN A 319 -11.26 -20.96 5.84
CA GLN A 319 -11.69 -20.55 7.17
C GLN A 319 -10.73 -21.04 8.27
N LYS A 320 -10.17 -22.24 8.10
CA LYS A 320 -9.17 -22.81 9.04
C LYS A 320 -7.91 -21.94 9.16
N HIS A 321 -7.52 -21.19 8.12
CA HIS A 321 -6.35 -20.33 8.15
C HIS A 321 -6.58 -19.10 9.04
N TYR A 322 -7.75 -18.47 8.94
CA TYR A 322 -8.13 -17.38 9.84
C TYR A 322 -8.14 -17.85 11.30
N TRP A 323 -8.90 -18.90 11.60
CA TRP A 323 -9.04 -19.38 12.97
C TRP A 323 -7.75 -19.98 13.52
N GLY A 324 -6.86 -20.46 12.66
CA GLY A 324 -5.54 -20.90 13.05
C GLY A 324 -4.63 -19.76 13.50
N LEU A 325 -4.57 -18.66 12.75
CA LEU A 325 -3.85 -17.46 13.20
C LEU A 325 -4.46 -16.88 14.49
N VAL A 326 -5.80 -16.87 14.61
CA VAL A 326 -6.46 -16.47 15.86
C VAL A 326 -6.00 -17.33 17.03
N ALA A 327 -5.93 -18.66 16.85
CA ALA A 327 -5.48 -19.57 17.89
C ALA A 327 -4.03 -19.30 18.32
N PHE A 328 -3.14 -18.88 17.42
CA PHE A 328 -1.78 -18.46 17.80
C PHE A 328 -1.76 -17.26 18.76
N PHE A 329 -2.70 -16.32 18.61
CA PHE A 329 -2.76 -15.09 19.40
C PHE A 329 -3.72 -15.13 20.60
N ASP A 330 -4.63 -16.09 20.70
CA ASP A 330 -5.70 -16.12 21.71
C ASP A 330 -5.20 -16.11 23.17
N ARG A 331 -3.98 -16.63 23.38
CA ARG A 331 -3.27 -16.64 24.67
C ARG A 331 -2.59 -15.30 25.02
N THR A 332 -2.57 -14.34 24.11
CA THR A 332 -1.91 -13.04 24.29
C THR A 332 -2.73 -12.13 25.19
N ARG A 333 -2.08 -11.45 26.13
CA ARG A 333 -2.72 -10.50 27.03
C ARG A 333 -1.86 -9.24 27.21
N ASN A 334 -2.49 -8.08 27.07
CA ASN A 334 -1.91 -6.79 27.36
C ASN A 334 -1.56 -6.71 28.85
N VAL A 335 -0.33 -6.30 29.12
CA VAL A 335 0.19 -6.05 30.45
C VAL A 335 0.87 -4.68 30.48
N THR A 336 1.05 -4.15 31.69
CA THR A 336 1.85 -2.95 31.93
C THR A 336 2.99 -3.31 32.85
N THR A 337 4.21 -3.08 32.38
CA THR A 337 5.47 -3.30 33.10
C THR A 337 6.07 -1.96 33.53
N SER A 338 7.20 -1.98 34.24
CA SER A 338 8.00 -0.77 34.49
C SER A 338 8.44 -0.08 33.20
N ASP A 339 8.64 -0.87 32.14
CA ASP A 339 9.14 -0.41 30.83
C ASP A 339 8.00 0.03 29.91
N GLY A 340 6.76 -0.01 30.41
CA GLY A 340 5.56 0.44 29.72
C GLY A 340 4.66 -0.70 29.22
N PRO A 341 3.85 -0.43 28.18
CA PRO A 341 2.96 -1.40 27.54
C PRO A 341 3.73 -2.64 27.05
N GLY A 342 3.21 -3.83 27.32
CA GLY A 342 3.80 -5.10 26.90
C GLY A 342 2.77 -6.22 26.78
N LEU A 343 3.24 -7.42 26.44
CA LEU A 343 2.36 -8.58 26.18
C LEU A 343 2.81 -9.82 26.96
N GLY A 344 1.96 -10.26 27.88
CA GLY A 344 2.03 -11.58 28.49
C GLY A 344 1.40 -12.64 27.59
N GLU A 345 1.71 -13.89 27.85
CA GLU A 345 1.10 -15.03 27.16
C GLU A 345 0.68 -16.09 28.18
N ARG A 346 -0.52 -16.64 28.01
CA ARG A 346 -1.02 -17.76 28.82
C ARG A 346 -0.37 -19.07 28.38
N ALA A 347 -0.38 -20.09 29.24
CA ALA A 347 0.20 -21.41 28.96
C ALA A 347 -0.83 -22.42 28.42
N ALA A 348 -2.13 -22.14 28.61
CA ALA A 348 -3.23 -23.02 28.23
C ALA A 348 -4.43 -22.23 27.67
N GLY A 349 -5.39 -22.96 27.11
CA GLY A 349 -6.63 -22.43 26.52
C GLY A 349 -6.43 -21.85 25.12
N GLY A 350 -7.45 -21.12 24.68
CA GLY A 350 -7.44 -20.39 23.41
C GLY A 350 -7.66 -21.26 22.17
N TYR A 351 -8.50 -22.28 22.31
CA TYR A 351 -9.07 -23.03 21.19
C TYR A 351 -10.52 -22.57 21.03
N ASN A 352 -10.74 -21.66 20.08
CA ASN A 352 -12.06 -21.17 19.74
C ASN A 352 -12.83 -22.22 18.92
N LYS A 353 -14.14 -22.30 19.13
CA LYS A 353 -15.06 -22.98 18.24
C LYS A 353 -15.57 -21.98 17.22
N PHE A 354 -15.62 -22.39 15.97
CA PHE A 354 -16.21 -21.63 14.89
C PHE A 354 -17.18 -22.50 14.09
N ALA A 355 -18.02 -21.88 13.29
CA ALA A 355 -18.96 -22.58 12.42
C ALA A 355 -18.83 -22.07 10.99
N ASN A 356 -19.00 -22.97 10.02
CA ASN A 356 -19.15 -22.59 8.62
C ASN A 356 -20.56 -22.04 8.35
N LEU A 357 -20.84 -21.66 7.11
CA LEU A 357 -22.14 -21.09 6.70
C LEU A 357 -23.28 -22.11 6.81
N GLU A 358 -22.96 -23.40 6.79
CA GLU A 358 -23.87 -24.52 6.99
C GLU A 358 -24.18 -24.79 8.48
N GLY A 359 -23.51 -24.10 9.40
CA GLY A 359 -23.69 -24.25 10.85
C GLY A 359 -22.91 -25.41 11.47
N GLU A 360 -22.05 -26.07 10.70
CA GLU A 360 -21.19 -27.14 11.19
C GLU A 360 -20.06 -26.54 12.03
N SER A 361 -19.96 -26.98 13.29
CA SER A 361 -18.97 -26.44 14.21
C SER A 361 -17.65 -27.22 14.15
N SER A 362 -16.56 -26.48 14.06
CA SER A 362 -15.18 -26.98 14.15
C SER A 362 -14.43 -26.28 15.29
N GLU A 363 -13.41 -26.96 15.83
CA GLU A 363 -12.48 -26.34 16.77
C GLU A 363 -11.27 -25.81 16.00
N SER A 364 -10.75 -24.65 16.42
CA SER A 364 -9.51 -24.11 15.88
C SER A 364 -8.31 -25.00 16.15
N GLU A 365 -7.40 -25.01 15.20
CA GLU A 365 -6.12 -25.70 15.25
C GLU A 365 -5.00 -24.69 15.00
N LEU A 366 -3.77 -24.98 15.40
CA LEU A 366 -2.64 -24.07 15.17
C LEU A 366 -2.12 -24.24 13.73
N VAL A 367 -2.91 -23.77 12.76
CA VAL A 367 -2.64 -23.87 11.33
C VAL A 367 -2.17 -22.51 10.82
N PHE A 368 -1.04 -22.50 10.10
CA PHE A 368 -0.52 -21.33 9.41
C PHE A 368 -1.05 -21.22 7.97
N LEU A 369 -0.80 -20.10 7.30
CA LEU A 369 -1.34 -19.80 5.96
C LEU A 369 -0.92 -20.81 4.88
N THR A 370 0.24 -21.43 5.05
CA THR A 370 0.76 -22.48 4.15
C THR A 370 0.16 -23.86 4.42
N GLY A 371 -0.77 -23.96 5.38
CA GLY A 371 -1.37 -25.23 5.83
C GLY A 371 -0.56 -25.98 6.87
N GLN A 372 0.67 -25.54 7.19
CA GLN A 372 1.49 -26.17 8.23
C GLN A 372 0.81 -26.07 9.61
N THR A 373 0.78 -27.18 10.35
CA THR A 373 0.15 -27.27 11.68
C THR A 373 1.18 -27.42 12.79
N VAL A 374 0.93 -26.81 13.95
CA VAL A 374 1.72 -26.96 15.18
C VAL A 374 0.97 -27.81 16.19
N VAL A 375 1.65 -28.80 16.76
CA VAL A 375 1.15 -29.62 17.86
C VAL A 375 1.81 -29.19 19.17
N GLU A 376 1.00 -28.93 20.20
CA GLU A 376 1.55 -28.61 21.52
C GLU A 376 2.13 -29.87 22.19
N PRO A 377 3.34 -29.83 22.76
CA PRO A 377 4.04 -31.02 23.30
C PRO A 377 3.26 -31.80 24.36
N GLU A 378 2.48 -31.11 25.20
CA GLU A 378 1.65 -31.74 26.26
C GLU A 378 0.18 -31.88 25.85
N GLY A 379 -0.13 -31.67 24.57
CA GLY A 379 -1.50 -31.67 24.05
C GLY A 379 -2.32 -30.45 24.47
N ARG A 380 -3.62 -30.49 24.13
CA ARG A 380 -4.55 -29.40 24.44
C ARG A 380 -4.85 -29.35 25.94
N ARG A 381 -4.78 -28.14 26.52
CA ARG A 381 -5.08 -27.88 27.93
C ARG A 381 -6.03 -26.70 28.02
N ASP A 382 -7.06 -26.81 28.86
CA ASP A 382 -8.06 -25.74 29.04
C ASP A 382 -7.74 -24.79 30.21
N LYS A 383 -6.90 -25.24 31.15
CA LYS A 383 -6.57 -24.49 32.38
C LYS A 383 -5.09 -24.24 32.49
N ASP A 384 -4.77 -23.03 32.95
CA ASP A 384 -3.39 -22.65 33.29
C ASP A 384 -2.91 -23.37 34.56
N ASP A 385 -1.62 -23.65 34.60
CA ASP A 385 -0.90 -24.21 35.74
C ASP A 385 0.47 -23.53 35.83
N LEU A 386 0.86 -23.08 37.02
CA LEU A 386 2.12 -22.37 37.26
C LEU A 386 3.34 -23.16 36.77
N LYS A 387 3.30 -24.49 36.81
CA LYS A 387 4.41 -25.33 36.34
C LYS A 387 4.73 -25.15 34.85
N ASN A 388 3.80 -24.58 34.09
CA ASN A 388 3.91 -24.37 32.65
C ASN A 388 4.50 -23.00 32.27
N TYR A 389 4.90 -22.20 33.26
CA TYR A 389 5.47 -20.88 33.06
C TYR A 389 6.96 -20.85 33.38
N ILE A 390 7.68 -20.02 32.63
CA ILE A 390 9.04 -19.55 32.91
C ILE A 390 8.95 -18.29 33.79
N VAL A 391 8.04 -17.37 33.43
CA VAL A 391 7.68 -16.19 34.24
C VAL A 391 6.23 -16.32 34.64
N SER A 392 5.98 -16.50 35.94
CA SER A 392 4.65 -16.77 36.48
C SER A 392 3.68 -15.60 36.28
N PRO A 393 2.42 -15.86 35.92
CA PRO A 393 1.38 -14.84 35.88
C PRO A 393 0.85 -14.53 37.29
N PRO A 394 0.15 -13.39 37.48
CA PRO A 394 -0.68 -13.17 38.65
C PRO A 394 -1.68 -14.31 38.89
N GLY A 395 -2.01 -14.59 40.15
CA GLY A 395 -2.87 -15.72 40.52
C GLY A 395 -4.28 -15.69 39.91
N ASP A 396 -4.80 -14.50 39.60
CA ASP A 396 -6.11 -14.31 38.97
C ASP A 396 -6.14 -14.62 37.46
N TRP A 397 -4.98 -14.86 36.82
CA TRP A 397 -4.95 -15.45 35.47
C TRP A 397 -5.31 -16.93 35.50
N ILE A 398 -4.94 -17.61 36.58
CA ILE A 398 -5.19 -19.04 36.80
C ILE A 398 -6.59 -19.24 37.38
N ASN A 399 -6.93 -18.45 38.39
CA ASN A 399 -8.20 -18.49 39.09
C ASN A 399 -8.92 -17.13 38.94
N PRO A 400 -9.51 -16.86 37.76
CA PRO A 400 -10.14 -15.57 37.51
C PRO A 400 -11.31 -15.30 38.45
N PRO A 401 -11.47 -14.04 38.92
CA PRO A 401 -12.57 -13.68 39.80
C PRO A 401 -13.91 -13.80 39.07
N LYS A 402 -15.00 -13.90 39.84
CA LYS A 402 -16.35 -13.82 39.26
C LYS A 402 -16.55 -12.44 38.60
N PRO A 403 -17.13 -12.38 37.40
CA PRO A 403 -17.41 -11.09 36.75
C PRO A 403 -18.44 -10.30 37.56
N LYS A 404 -18.33 -8.97 37.51
CA LYS A 404 -19.20 -8.06 38.29
C LYS A 404 -20.66 -8.09 37.82
N LYS A 405 -20.90 -8.38 36.54
CA LYS A 405 -22.24 -8.58 35.96
C LYS A 405 -22.28 -9.87 35.16
N LYS A 406 -23.48 -10.46 35.05
CA LYS A 406 -23.72 -11.65 34.24
C LYS A 406 -23.52 -11.30 32.76
N GLY A 407 -22.54 -11.92 32.11
CA GLY A 407 -22.16 -11.67 30.71
C GLY A 407 -20.84 -10.93 30.53
N ASP A 408 -20.32 -10.27 31.56
CA ASP A 408 -19.01 -9.58 31.48
C ASP A 408 -17.84 -10.59 31.58
N LYS A 409 -16.71 -10.25 30.97
CA LYS A 409 -15.44 -10.97 31.19
C LYS A 409 -14.86 -10.62 32.57
N PRO A 410 -14.21 -11.55 33.29
CA PRO A 410 -13.46 -11.26 34.50
C PRO A 410 -12.39 -10.19 34.26
N VAL A 411 -12.30 -9.21 35.17
CA VAL A 411 -11.18 -8.26 35.19
C VAL A 411 -10.02 -8.94 35.91
N ILE A 412 -8.90 -9.09 35.23
CA ILE A 412 -7.67 -9.72 35.74
C ILE A 412 -6.56 -8.67 35.89
N THR A 413 -5.57 -8.97 36.70
CA THR A 413 -4.41 -8.11 36.94
C THR A 413 -3.57 -7.99 35.68
N THR A 414 -3.33 -6.77 35.22
CA THR A 414 -2.50 -6.48 34.04
C THR A 414 -1.20 -5.75 34.38
N LYS A 415 -1.11 -5.12 35.57
CA LYS A 415 0.13 -4.51 36.06
C LYS A 415 1.01 -5.59 36.68
N VAL A 416 2.18 -5.83 36.08
CA VAL A 416 3.12 -6.89 36.46
C VAL A 416 4.54 -6.36 36.42
N GLU A 417 5.46 -6.98 37.17
CA GLU A 417 6.88 -6.62 37.09
C GLU A 417 7.49 -7.06 35.76
N LYS A 418 7.23 -8.32 35.36
CA LYS A 418 7.65 -8.90 34.09
C LYS A 418 6.47 -9.56 33.38
N ALA A 419 6.45 -9.50 32.05
CA ALA A 419 5.40 -10.12 31.26
C ALA A 419 5.38 -11.65 31.48
N PRO A 420 4.22 -12.26 31.80
CA PRO A 420 4.12 -13.70 31.96
C PRO A 420 4.53 -14.46 30.70
N LEU A 421 5.30 -15.53 30.89
CA LEU A 421 5.96 -16.26 29.81
C LEU A 421 5.75 -17.77 29.99
N PRO A 422 5.05 -18.46 29.06
CA PRO A 422 4.89 -19.89 29.12
C PRO A 422 6.15 -20.62 28.61
N LYS A 423 6.32 -21.89 29.03
CA LYS A 423 7.38 -22.77 28.52
C LYS A 423 7.23 -23.07 27.03
N PHE A 424 5.99 -23.31 26.59
CA PHE A 424 5.63 -23.44 25.18
C PHE A 424 4.91 -22.17 24.73
N SER A 425 5.40 -21.51 23.69
CA SER A 425 4.82 -20.27 23.19
C SER A 425 4.29 -20.43 21.78
N ARG A 426 3.00 -20.17 21.62
CA ARG A 426 2.35 -20.16 20.31
C ARG A 426 2.90 -19.05 19.44
N ARG A 427 3.15 -17.86 20.00
CA ARG A 427 3.74 -16.73 19.25
C ARG A 427 5.14 -17.06 18.71
N LYS A 428 5.99 -17.77 19.47
CA LYS A 428 7.30 -18.22 18.96
C LYS A 428 7.17 -19.24 17.84
N GLU A 429 6.25 -20.20 17.95
CA GLU A 429 6.00 -21.16 16.87
C GLU A 429 5.43 -20.49 15.61
N LEU A 430 4.54 -19.50 15.78
CA LEU A 430 4.07 -18.69 14.65
C LEU A 430 5.23 -17.94 14.00
N ALA A 431 6.12 -17.30 14.77
CA ALA A 431 7.27 -16.59 14.22
C ALA A 431 8.20 -17.53 13.43
N ARG A 432 8.40 -18.77 13.92
CA ARG A 432 9.15 -19.81 13.21
C ARG A 432 8.52 -20.12 11.85
N LEU A 433 7.22 -20.42 11.80
CA LEU A 433 6.51 -20.69 10.54
C LEU A 433 6.46 -19.48 9.61
N ALA A 434 6.33 -18.29 10.18
CA ALA A 434 6.17 -17.04 9.44
C ALA A 434 7.46 -16.58 8.76
N LEU A 435 8.62 -16.83 9.37
CA LEU A 435 9.87 -16.15 9.03
C LEU A 435 10.96 -17.10 8.51
N ASP A 436 10.92 -18.38 8.89
CA ASP A 436 11.90 -19.36 8.42
C ASP A 436 11.54 -19.83 7.03
N ASN A 437 12.39 -19.52 6.04
CA ASN A 437 12.25 -19.98 4.64
C ASN A 437 10.83 -19.77 4.07
N ASN A 438 10.19 -18.64 4.39
CA ASN A 438 8.85 -18.32 3.92
C ASN A 438 8.89 -17.23 2.83
N PRO A 439 8.72 -17.58 1.54
CA PRO A 439 8.75 -16.60 0.44
C PRO A 439 7.65 -15.55 0.53
N ALA A 440 6.48 -15.88 1.12
CA ALA A 440 5.37 -14.93 1.24
C ALA A 440 5.76 -13.70 2.08
N PHE A 441 6.60 -13.89 3.11
CA PHE A 441 7.12 -12.80 3.93
C PHE A 441 7.98 -11.82 3.12
N SER A 442 8.91 -12.34 2.34
CA SER A 442 9.79 -11.52 1.47
C SER A 442 9.00 -10.85 0.34
N ARG A 443 8.12 -11.59 -0.33
CA ARG A 443 7.27 -11.06 -1.41
C ARG A 443 6.41 -9.89 -0.94
N ALA A 444 5.83 -9.99 0.27
CA ALA A 444 4.96 -8.95 0.82
C ALA A 444 5.67 -7.61 1.01
N ILE A 445 6.87 -7.61 1.62
CA ILE A 445 7.59 -6.36 1.86
C ILE A 445 8.20 -5.79 0.57
N VAL A 446 8.74 -6.63 -0.29
CA VAL A 446 9.28 -6.21 -1.59
C VAL A 446 8.18 -5.58 -2.45
N ASN A 447 7.02 -6.22 -2.54
CA ASN A 447 5.89 -5.70 -3.31
C ASN A 447 5.42 -4.35 -2.76
N ARG A 448 5.42 -4.18 -1.43
CA ARG A 448 5.03 -2.93 -0.77
C ARG A 448 6.06 -1.82 -0.97
N LEU A 449 7.36 -2.11 -0.94
CA LEU A 449 8.42 -1.15 -1.28
C LEU A 449 8.32 -0.74 -2.75
N TRP A 450 8.10 -1.70 -3.65
CA TRP A 450 7.86 -1.45 -5.06
C TRP A 450 6.65 -0.54 -5.25
N ALA A 451 5.51 -0.85 -4.62
CA ALA A 451 4.32 -0.01 -4.68
C ALA A 451 4.57 1.41 -4.15
N LEU A 452 5.36 1.56 -3.08
CA LEU A 452 5.66 2.87 -2.48
C LEU A 452 6.48 3.75 -3.44
N LEU A 453 7.52 3.16 -4.04
CA LEU A 453 8.49 3.87 -4.86
C LEU A 453 8.04 4.02 -6.32
N ILE A 454 7.40 3.01 -6.90
CA ILE A 454 6.96 3.02 -8.30
C ILE A 454 5.52 3.53 -8.45
N GLY A 455 4.67 3.35 -7.44
CA GLY A 455 3.28 3.86 -7.42
C GLY A 455 2.21 2.78 -7.58
N ARG A 456 2.62 1.56 -7.94
CA ARG A 456 1.77 0.37 -8.08
C ARG A 456 2.59 -0.84 -7.68
N GLY A 457 1.99 -1.81 -6.96
CA GLY A 457 2.66 -3.07 -6.63
C GLY A 457 2.78 -4.00 -7.84
N ILE A 458 3.78 -4.88 -7.84
CA ILE A 458 3.85 -5.99 -8.81
C ILE A 458 2.62 -6.88 -8.65
N VAL A 459 2.21 -7.12 -7.41
CA VAL A 459 0.84 -7.52 -7.08
C VAL A 459 0.08 -6.28 -6.62
N HIS A 460 -1.08 -6.02 -7.24
CA HIS A 460 -1.93 -4.90 -6.88
C HIS A 460 -3.37 -5.37 -6.66
N PRO A 461 -4.03 -5.00 -5.56
CA PRO A 461 -3.54 -4.18 -4.44
C PRO A 461 -2.38 -4.80 -3.64
N ALA A 462 -1.54 -3.95 -3.04
CA ALA A 462 -0.29 -4.38 -2.42
C ALA A 462 -0.45 -5.31 -1.20
N ASP A 463 -1.66 -5.40 -0.65
CA ASP A 463 -2.03 -6.23 0.51
C ASP A 463 -3.08 -7.31 0.19
N LYS A 464 -3.29 -7.62 -1.10
CA LYS A 464 -4.14 -8.73 -1.57
C LYS A 464 -3.34 -9.79 -2.35
N MET A 465 -2.16 -10.17 -1.85
CA MET A 465 -1.32 -11.21 -2.45
C MET A 465 -1.97 -12.60 -2.32
N ASN A 466 -2.73 -12.98 -3.35
CA ASN A 466 -3.46 -14.22 -3.47
C ASN A 466 -3.73 -14.53 -4.96
N SER A 467 -4.32 -15.69 -5.25
CA SER A 467 -4.59 -16.17 -6.60
C SER A 467 -5.60 -15.33 -7.40
N ALA A 468 -6.38 -14.46 -6.75
CA ALA A 468 -7.21 -13.45 -7.43
C ALA A 468 -6.39 -12.28 -7.97
N HIS A 469 -5.23 -12.00 -7.39
CA HIS A 469 -4.36 -10.88 -7.74
C HIS A 469 -2.95 -11.39 -8.07
N PRO A 470 -2.79 -12.06 -9.23
CA PRO A 470 -1.48 -12.54 -9.63
C PRO A 470 -0.49 -11.37 -9.84
N PRO A 471 0.81 -11.63 -9.68
CA PRO A 471 1.84 -10.63 -10.00
C PRO A 471 1.84 -10.30 -11.49
N SER A 472 1.96 -9.02 -11.86
CA SER A 472 2.14 -8.59 -13.25
C SER A 472 3.51 -8.94 -13.81
N HIS A 473 4.49 -9.23 -12.94
CA HIS A 473 5.86 -9.62 -13.28
C HIS A 473 6.32 -10.72 -12.30
N PRO A 474 5.87 -11.98 -12.44
CA PRO A 474 6.17 -13.06 -11.49
C PRO A 474 7.67 -13.31 -11.30
N LEU A 475 8.45 -13.29 -12.39
CA LEU A 475 9.90 -13.48 -12.33
C LEU A 475 10.60 -12.36 -11.55
N LEU A 476 10.20 -11.11 -11.77
CA LEU A 476 10.72 -9.95 -11.05
C LEU A 476 10.42 -10.01 -9.56
N LEU A 477 9.16 -10.30 -9.19
CA LEU A 477 8.77 -10.42 -7.78
C LEU A 477 9.53 -11.55 -7.08
N ASN A 478 9.67 -12.71 -7.73
CA ASN A 478 10.41 -13.84 -7.17
C ASN A 478 11.89 -13.52 -7.01
N TRP A 479 12.52 -12.92 -8.03
CA TRP A 479 13.92 -12.55 -7.97
C TRP A 479 14.18 -11.51 -6.86
N LEU A 480 13.38 -10.45 -6.77
CA LEU A 480 13.52 -9.44 -5.72
C LEU A 480 13.30 -10.04 -4.31
N ALA A 481 12.33 -10.93 -4.15
CA ALA A 481 12.05 -11.59 -2.87
C ALA A 481 13.20 -12.51 -2.43
N ASN A 482 13.83 -13.21 -3.38
CA ASN A 482 15.00 -14.05 -3.13
C ASN A 482 16.24 -13.22 -2.81
N ASP A 483 16.56 -12.19 -3.62
CA ASP A 483 17.67 -11.27 -3.35
C ASP A 483 17.53 -10.65 -1.96
N PHE A 484 16.32 -10.23 -1.59
CA PHE A 484 16.03 -9.68 -0.27
C PHE A 484 16.30 -10.67 0.87
N ALA A 485 15.84 -11.92 0.75
CA ALA A 485 16.03 -12.95 1.76
C ALA A 485 17.51 -13.35 1.91
N GLU A 486 18.21 -13.57 0.80
CA GLU A 486 19.61 -13.98 0.76
C GLU A 486 20.56 -12.89 1.24
N ASN A 487 20.20 -11.62 1.06
CA ASN A 487 21.00 -10.47 1.49
C ASN A 487 20.56 -9.93 2.87
N GLY A 488 20.06 -10.81 3.73
CA GLY A 488 19.82 -10.50 5.15
C GLY A 488 18.62 -9.59 5.41
N PHE A 489 17.58 -9.65 4.56
CA PHE A 489 16.34 -8.89 4.73
C PHE A 489 16.58 -7.37 4.82
N ASN A 490 17.51 -6.87 4.00
CA ASN A 490 17.99 -5.50 4.00
C ASN A 490 17.10 -4.58 3.15
N LEU A 491 16.28 -3.75 3.79
CA LEU A 491 15.36 -2.85 3.09
C LEU A 491 16.10 -1.79 2.25
N ARG A 492 17.17 -1.18 2.77
CA ARG A 492 17.94 -0.17 2.03
C ARG A 492 18.53 -0.72 0.74
N ARG A 493 18.96 -1.98 0.73
CA ARG A 493 19.43 -2.66 -0.50
C ARG A 493 18.33 -2.72 -1.54
N THR A 494 17.15 -3.20 -1.17
CA THR A 494 16.00 -3.29 -2.09
C THR A 494 15.57 -1.90 -2.58
N CYS A 495 15.45 -0.91 -1.68
CA CYS A 495 15.14 0.47 -2.08
C CYS A 495 16.18 1.01 -3.06
N ARG A 496 17.49 0.84 -2.77
CA ARG A 496 18.58 1.27 -3.65
C ARG A 496 18.50 0.63 -5.02
N ALA A 497 18.16 -0.66 -5.11
CA ALA A 497 17.98 -1.35 -6.38
C ALA A 497 16.85 -0.73 -7.21
N ILE A 498 15.69 -0.50 -6.58
CA ILE A 498 14.52 0.08 -7.25
C ILE A 498 14.82 1.52 -7.69
N LEU A 499 15.38 2.36 -6.82
CA LEU A 499 15.64 3.78 -7.09
C LEU A 499 16.68 4.02 -8.20
N ASN A 500 17.62 3.09 -8.38
CA ASN A 500 18.62 3.16 -9.44
C ASN A 500 18.19 2.49 -10.76
N SER A 501 17.04 1.81 -10.79
CA SER A 501 16.50 1.18 -11.99
C SER A 501 16.03 2.21 -13.03
N LYS A 502 15.99 1.81 -14.31
CA LYS A 502 15.38 2.61 -15.37
C LYS A 502 13.91 2.83 -15.13
N ALA A 503 13.19 1.83 -14.61
CA ALA A 503 11.76 1.91 -14.31
C ALA A 503 11.43 3.10 -13.41
N TYR A 504 12.22 3.31 -12.34
CA TYR A 504 12.07 4.45 -11.44
C TYR A 504 12.37 5.80 -12.10
N SER A 505 13.14 5.82 -13.19
CA SER A 505 13.51 7.03 -13.93
C SER A 505 12.60 7.32 -15.12
N LEU A 506 11.56 6.52 -15.39
CA LEU A 506 10.67 6.76 -16.55
C LEU A 506 9.72 7.93 -16.30
N SER A 507 9.45 8.71 -17.35
CA SER A 507 8.46 9.78 -17.34
C SER A 507 7.03 9.22 -17.34
N THR A 508 6.12 9.91 -16.65
CA THR A 508 4.67 9.65 -16.74
C THR A 508 4.11 10.02 -18.11
N ASN A 509 4.73 11.00 -18.77
CA ASN A 509 4.42 11.38 -20.15
C ASN A 509 5.00 10.34 -21.11
N HIS A 510 4.12 9.74 -21.91
CA HIS A 510 4.47 8.73 -22.90
C HIS A 510 4.14 9.24 -24.31
N PRO A 511 5.01 9.01 -25.32
CA PRO A 511 4.83 9.56 -26.66
C PRO A 511 3.71 8.90 -27.47
N ALA A 512 3.34 7.65 -27.16
CA ALA A 512 2.23 6.98 -27.82
C ALA A 512 0.88 7.56 -27.39
N GLU A 513 -0.07 7.64 -28.33
CA GLU A 513 -1.44 8.11 -28.11
C GLU A 513 -2.17 7.27 -27.06
N ILE A 514 -1.96 5.95 -27.09
CA ILE A 514 -2.41 5.02 -26.06
C ILE A 514 -1.16 4.54 -25.32
N PRO A 515 -0.88 5.03 -24.10
CA PRO A 515 0.28 4.61 -23.34
C PRO A 515 0.14 3.16 -22.85
N PRO A 516 1.26 2.44 -22.65
CA PRO A 516 1.24 1.14 -21.98
C PRO A 516 0.52 1.18 -20.63
N ALA A 517 -0.16 0.08 -20.31
CA ALA A 517 -0.90 -0.05 -19.05
C ALA A 517 0.05 0.08 -17.84
N PRO A 518 -0.37 0.68 -16.70
CA PRO A 518 0.50 0.95 -15.56
C PRO A 518 1.22 -0.29 -15.01
N GLU A 519 0.59 -1.45 -15.05
CA GLU A 519 1.12 -2.73 -14.59
C GLU A 519 2.32 -3.24 -15.41
N SER A 520 2.56 -2.70 -16.61
CA SER A 520 3.73 -2.98 -17.44
C SER A 520 5.01 -2.34 -16.92
N PHE A 521 4.89 -1.30 -16.08
CA PHE A 521 6.01 -0.45 -15.63
C PHE A 521 6.84 0.16 -16.77
N ALA A 522 6.33 0.20 -18.00
CA ALA A 522 6.97 0.83 -19.16
C ALA A 522 6.85 2.37 -19.15
N ARG A 523 6.25 2.96 -18.12
CA ARG A 523 6.19 4.41 -17.90
C ARG A 523 6.15 4.73 -16.41
N GLY A 524 6.43 5.99 -16.07
CA GLY A 524 6.20 6.50 -14.72
C GLY A 524 4.70 6.46 -14.38
N ILE A 525 4.38 6.32 -13.09
CA ILE A 525 3.01 6.32 -12.59
C ILE A 525 2.83 7.53 -11.67
N ASP A 526 1.80 8.33 -11.91
CA ASP A 526 1.47 9.47 -11.06
C ASP A 526 1.01 8.98 -9.68
N LYS A 527 1.70 9.43 -8.63
CA LYS A 527 1.37 9.08 -7.24
C LYS A 527 0.78 10.28 -6.53
N PRO A 528 -0.48 10.22 -6.04
CA PRO A 528 -1.04 11.30 -5.26
C PRO A 528 -0.25 11.50 -3.96
N LEU A 529 0.08 12.74 -3.63
CA LEU A 529 0.79 13.04 -2.40
C LEU A 529 -0.11 12.76 -1.18
N PRO A 530 0.34 11.95 -0.20
CA PRO A 530 -0.32 11.85 1.09
C PRO A 530 -0.45 13.20 1.78
N ALA A 531 -1.42 13.31 2.68
CA ALA A 531 -1.72 14.54 3.43
C ALA A 531 -0.47 15.20 4.03
N GLU A 532 0.37 14.38 4.66
CA GLU A 532 1.63 14.78 5.27
C GLU A 532 2.62 15.35 4.27
N HIS A 533 2.74 14.72 3.10
CA HIS A 533 3.72 15.10 2.08
C HIS A 533 3.30 16.39 1.42
N LEU A 534 2.01 16.51 1.11
CA LEU A 534 1.44 17.72 0.55
C LEU A 534 1.66 18.90 1.50
N TYR A 535 1.31 18.75 2.78
CA TYR A 535 1.46 19.84 3.73
C TYR A 535 2.94 20.23 3.95
N ARG A 536 3.83 19.26 4.16
CA ARG A 536 5.27 19.55 4.27
C ARG A 536 5.84 20.20 3.02
N SER A 537 5.43 19.74 1.84
CA SER A 537 5.89 20.31 0.57
C SER A 537 5.42 21.75 0.39
N ILE A 538 4.22 22.10 0.84
CA ILE A 538 3.76 23.51 0.86
C ILE A 538 4.67 24.35 1.75
N LEU A 539 5.01 23.87 2.95
CA LEU A 539 5.90 24.62 3.87
C LEU A 539 7.30 24.83 3.26
N VAL A 540 7.87 23.80 2.63
CA VAL A 540 9.17 23.88 1.93
C VAL A 540 9.10 24.80 0.72
N ALA A 541 8.04 24.70 -0.09
CA ALA A 541 7.83 25.57 -1.23
C ALA A 541 7.77 27.04 -0.82
N LEU A 542 7.19 27.35 0.34
CA LEU A 542 7.15 28.70 0.90
C LEU A 542 8.47 29.13 1.56
N GLY A 543 9.53 28.32 1.45
CA GLY A 543 10.87 28.62 1.91
C GLY A 543 11.20 28.06 3.30
N GLY A 544 10.35 27.21 3.87
CA GLY A 544 10.66 26.52 5.12
C GLY A 544 11.90 25.64 5.00
N GLU A 545 12.86 25.83 5.90
CA GLU A 545 14.04 24.97 5.98
C GLU A 545 13.71 23.62 6.62
N ALA A 546 14.30 22.56 6.09
CA ALA A 546 14.22 21.23 6.66
C ALA A 546 15.37 21.04 7.66
N ARG A 547 15.05 20.55 8.86
CA ARG A 547 16.04 20.11 9.84
C ARG A 547 16.69 18.80 9.40
N GLU A 548 17.74 18.40 10.12
CA GLU A 548 18.45 17.14 9.88
C GLU A 548 17.52 15.93 9.85
N ASP A 549 16.54 15.86 10.78
CA ASP A 549 15.53 14.80 10.84
C ASP A 549 14.42 14.94 9.79
N GLY A 550 14.54 15.88 8.85
CA GLY A 550 13.59 16.14 7.77
C GLY A 550 12.40 16.99 8.18
N THR A 551 12.25 17.34 9.46
CA THR A 551 11.10 18.16 9.91
C THR A 551 11.18 19.58 9.40
N VAL A 552 10.01 20.15 9.16
CA VAL A 552 9.85 21.56 8.80
C VAL A 552 9.20 22.29 9.96
N ALA A 553 9.57 23.55 10.19
CA ALA A 553 8.86 24.38 11.17
C ALA A 553 7.36 24.39 10.87
N GLN A 554 6.52 24.32 11.91
CA GLN A 554 5.06 24.33 11.81
C GLN A 554 4.42 23.08 11.18
N GLU A 555 5.15 22.00 10.89
CA GLU A 555 4.59 20.81 10.21
C GLU A 555 3.44 20.11 10.97
N ASN A 556 3.25 20.41 12.25
CA ASN A 556 2.16 19.86 13.07
C ASN A 556 0.98 20.83 13.26
N THR A 557 1.11 22.10 12.84
CA THR A 557 0.11 23.15 13.13
C THR A 557 -1.23 22.84 12.46
N TYR A 558 -1.22 22.41 11.20
CA TYR A 558 -2.43 22.11 10.43
C TYR A 558 -2.49 20.69 9.86
N ARG A 559 -1.64 19.79 10.37
CA ARG A 559 -1.50 18.42 9.86
C ARG A 559 -2.84 17.66 9.88
N ASN A 560 -3.61 17.81 10.95
CA ASN A 560 -4.84 17.05 11.15
C ASN A 560 -5.94 17.44 10.14
N GLU A 561 -5.97 18.69 9.70
CA GLU A 561 -6.89 19.21 8.71
C GLU A 561 -6.62 18.61 7.32
N PHE A 562 -5.35 18.44 6.97
CA PHE A 562 -4.95 17.72 5.75
C PHE A 562 -5.27 16.23 5.84
N VAL A 563 -4.92 15.57 6.96
CA VAL A 563 -5.16 14.12 7.14
C VAL A 563 -6.64 13.74 7.09
N LYS A 564 -7.54 14.61 7.56
CA LYS A 564 -8.99 14.41 7.47
C LYS A 564 -9.53 14.53 6.04
N THR A 565 -8.78 15.14 5.13
CA THR A 565 -9.25 15.52 3.79
C THR A 565 -8.65 14.65 2.69
N TYR A 566 -7.38 14.30 2.81
CA TYR A 566 -6.61 13.58 1.78
C TYR A 566 -6.51 12.08 2.08
N PRO A 567 -6.47 11.22 1.04
CA PRO A 567 -6.64 9.77 1.17
C PRO A 567 -5.49 9.11 1.91
N ASP A 568 -5.68 7.85 2.33
CA ASP A 568 -4.63 7.02 2.93
C ASP A 568 -3.55 6.59 1.90
N ILE A 569 -2.45 6.02 2.39
CA ILE A 569 -1.36 5.49 1.57
C ILE A 569 -1.85 4.21 0.86
N PHE A 570 -1.46 4.00 -0.40
CA PHE A 570 -1.89 2.87 -1.26
C PHE A 570 -3.39 2.83 -1.59
N ALA A 571 -3.98 3.94 -2.02
CA ALA A 571 -5.32 3.90 -2.59
C ALA A 571 -5.37 2.94 -3.80
N GLU A 572 -6.28 1.95 -3.80
CA GLU A 572 -6.42 0.98 -4.91
C GLU A 572 -6.72 1.68 -6.24
N THR A 573 -7.54 2.72 -6.16
CA THR A 573 -7.80 3.70 -7.23
C THR A 573 -7.81 5.09 -6.60
N PHE A 574 -7.16 6.06 -7.25
CA PHE A 574 -7.20 7.46 -6.81
C PHE A 574 -8.16 8.25 -7.68
N SER A 575 -9.19 8.83 -7.06
CA SER A 575 -10.05 9.83 -7.68
C SER A 575 -10.04 11.10 -6.82
N PRO A 576 -9.62 12.26 -7.36
CA PRO A 576 -9.72 13.54 -6.66
C PRO A 576 -11.18 13.79 -6.24
N SER A 577 -11.40 14.13 -4.97
CA SER A 577 -12.76 14.44 -4.49
C SER A 577 -13.07 15.93 -4.58
N VAL A 578 -14.35 16.27 -4.74
CA VAL A 578 -14.84 17.66 -4.67
C VAL A 578 -14.43 18.30 -3.33
N GLN A 579 -14.46 17.53 -2.23
CA GLN A 579 -14.04 18.01 -0.92
C GLN A 579 -12.56 18.40 -0.89
N GLN A 580 -11.68 17.61 -1.52
CA GLN A 580 -10.25 17.93 -1.62
C GLN A 580 -10.01 19.19 -2.43
N ALA A 581 -10.67 19.32 -3.59
CA ALA A 581 -10.57 20.52 -4.42
C ALA A 581 -11.06 21.76 -3.67
N MET A 582 -12.21 21.67 -2.98
CA MET A 582 -12.75 22.78 -2.19
C MET A 582 -11.86 23.15 -1.00
N PHE A 583 -11.26 22.16 -0.33
CA PHE A 583 -10.30 22.41 0.74
C PHE A 583 -9.05 23.13 0.25
N ALA A 584 -8.48 22.67 -0.88
CA ALA A 584 -7.29 23.29 -1.46
C ALA A 584 -7.55 24.72 -1.97
N ALA A 585 -8.70 24.95 -2.61
CA ALA A 585 -9.05 26.24 -3.18
C ALA A 585 -9.49 27.26 -2.13
N ASN A 586 -10.34 26.85 -1.17
CA ASN A 586 -11.09 27.77 -0.30
C ASN A 586 -10.89 27.51 1.20
N GLY A 587 -10.01 26.59 1.58
CA GLY A 587 -9.77 26.25 2.96
C GLY A 587 -9.13 27.40 3.72
N LYS A 588 -9.75 27.85 4.83
CA LYS A 588 -9.19 28.89 5.72
C LYS A 588 -7.78 28.56 6.22
N VAL A 589 -7.46 27.27 6.32
CA VAL A 589 -6.12 26.78 6.68
C VAL A 589 -5.11 27.09 5.57
N VAL A 590 -5.47 26.83 4.31
CA VAL A 590 -4.61 27.11 3.15
C VAL A 590 -4.36 28.61 3.02
N GLU A 591 -5.41 29.42 3.19
CA GLU A 591 -5.30 30.89 3.21
C GLU A 591 -4.30 31.36 4.29
N LYS A 592 -4.41 30.85 5.53
CA LYS A 592 -3.50 31.18 6.63
C LYS A 592 -2.04 30.80 6.33
N ILE A 593 -1.83 29.64 5.71
CA ILE A 593 -0.48 29.17 5.34
C ILE A 593 0.12 30.11 4.28
N LEU A 594 -0.63 30.42 3.22
CA LEU A 594 -0.20 31.32 2.14
C LEU A 594 0.02 32.76 2.60
N SER A 595 -0.74 33.21 3.61
CA SER A 595 -0.59 34.55 4.19
C SER A 595 0.48 34.63 5.28
N SER A 596 1.16 33.53 5.60
CA SER A 596 2.15 33.50 6.69
C SER A 596 3.35 34.38 6.35
N THR A 597 3.65 35.35 7.23
CA THR A 597 4.84 36.21 7.15
C THR A 597 6.08 35.54 7.74
N GLU A 598 5.93 34.36 8.36
CA GLU A 598 7.02 33.62 8.98
C GLU A 598 7.82 32.77 7.98
N LEU A 599 7.34 32.67 6.73
CA LEU A 599 7.95 31.86 5.68
C LEU A 599 8.72 32.75 4.69
N PRO A 600 9.99 32.43 4.36
CA PRO A 600 10.92 33.40 3.79
C PRO A 600 10.79 33.60 2.28
N LEU A 601 10.07 32.74 1.53
CA LEU A 601 10.04 32.84 0.06
C LEU A 601 9.52 34.21 -0.40
N ALA A 602 8.44 34.72 0.20
CA ALA A 602 7.88 36.01 -0.20
C ALA A 602 8.87 37.17 0.03
N ALA A 603 9.64 37.13 1.13
CA ALA A 603 10.68 38.11 1.40
C ALA A 603 11.83 38.01 0.37
N LEU A 604 12.29 36.78 0.09
CA LEU A 604 13.36 36.51 -0.88
C LEU A 604 12.99 36.96 -2.31
N LEU A 605 11.73 36.76 -2.71
CA LEU A 605 11.27 37.15 -4.05
C LEU A 605 11.14 38.65 -4.22
N ASN A 606 10.75 39.39 -3.16
CA ASN A 606 10.70 40.85 -3.18
C ASN A 606 12.10 41.48 -3.37
N GLU A 607 13.17 40.80 -2.95
CA GLU A 607 14.55 41.26 -3.14
C GLU A 607 15.09 41.04 -4.57
N ARG A 608 14.55 40.08 -5.33
CA ARG A 608 15.03 39.74 -6.68
C ARG A 608 14.68 40.77 -7.76
N GLY A 609 13.65 41.62 -7.55
CA GLY A 609 13.29 42.77 -8.37
C GLY A 609 12.80 42.51 -9.82
N ASP A 610 13.13 41.37 -10.42
CA ASP A 610 12.80 41.00 -11.80
C ASP A 610 11.71 39.91 -11.87
N ASN A 611 10.67 40.16 -12.67
CA ASN A 611 9.53 39.25 -12.83
C ASN A 611 9.90 37.91 -13.46
N GLU A 612 10.92 37.86 -14.33
CA GLU A 612 11.44 36.60 -14.89
C GLU A 612 12.07 35.74 -13.79
N ALA A 613 13.01 36.33 -13.04
CA ALA A 613 13.68 35.64 -11.94
C ALA A 613 12.73 35.21 -10.80
N ILE A 614 11.66 35.97 -10.57
CA ILE A 614 10.57 35.59 -9.64
C ILE A 614 9.80 34.39 -10.20
N THR A 615 9.41 34.45 -11.47
CA THR A 615 8.66 33.38 -12.15
C THR A 615 9.43 32.06 -12.10
N GLU A 616 10.72 32.06 -12.43
CA GLU A 616 11.54 30.84 -12.37
C GLU A 616 11.64 30.25 -10.96
N GLU A 617 11.87 31.08 -9.94
CA GLU A 617 11.95 30.58 -8.57
C GLU A 617 10.60 30.04 -8.07
N LEU A 618 9.46 30.62 -8.47
CA LEU A 618 8.13 30.11 -8.11
C LEU A 618 7.91 28.69 -8.64
N PHE A 619 8.25 28.43 -9.90
CA PHE A 619 8.11 27.10 -10.50
C PHE A 619 9.13 26.12 -9.93
N LEU A 620 10.38 26.54 -9.73
CA LEU A 620 11.40 25.67 -9.12
C LEU A 620 11.08 25.32 -7.66
N ALA A 621 10.57 26.26 -6.88
CA ALA A 621 10.22 26.05 -5.48
C ALA A 621 8.97 25.18 -5.30
N THR A 622 8.04 25.20 -6.27
CA THR A 622 6.78 24.45 -6.17
C THR A 622 6.82 23.15 -6.95
N LEU A 623 7.13 23.21 -8.25
CA LEU A 623 7.07 22.09 -9.21
C LEU A 623 8.45 21.44 -9.43
N GLY A 624 9.55 22.07 -9.00
CA GLY A 624 10.89 21.48 -9.13
C GLY A 624 11.49 21.56 -10.54
N ARG A 625 10.81 22.24 -11.46
CA ARG A 625 11.24 22.48 -12.84
C ARG A 625 11.11 23.97 -13.21
N LEU A 626 11.69 24.36 -14.32
CA LEU A 626 11.44 25.68 -14.92
C LEU A 626 10.04 25.71 -15.57
N PRO A 627 9.42 26.90 -15.66
CA PRO A 627 8.19 27.06 -16.42
C PRO A 627 8.48 26.87 -17.91
N ASP A 628 7.50 26.33 -18.64
CA ASP A 628 7.52 26.36 -20.09
C ASP A 628 7.29 27.78 -20.64
N GLU A 629 7.28 27.94 -21.97
CA GLU A 629 7.15 29.25 -22.62
C GLU A 629 5.80 29.92 -22.32
N GLU A 630 4.70 29.15 -22.27
CA GLU A 630 3.35 29.66 -22.01
C GLU A 630 3.20 30.04 -20.54
N GLU A 631 3.59 29.14 -19.63
CA GLU A 631 3.61 29.35 -18.19
C GLU A 631 4.43 30.58 -17.81
N ARG A 632 5.60 30.75 -18.44
CA ARG A 632 6.47 31.91 -18.25
C ARG A 632 5.78 33.18 -18.72
N ALA A 633 5.32 33.22 -19.96
CA ALA A 633 4.68 34.41 -20.53
C ALA A 633 3.47 34.86 -19.71
N HIS A 634 2.62 33.91 -19.29
CA HIS A 634 1.45 34.20 -18.46
C HIS A 634 1.84 34.72 -17.08
N THR A 635 2.80 34.10 -16.40
CA THR A 635 3.20 34.49 -15.04
C THR A 635 3.87 35.87 -15.02
N VAL A 636 4.79 36.12 -15.95
CA VAL A 636 5.47 37.43 -16.09
C VAL A 636 4.47 38.53 -16.43
N SER A 637 3.53 38.28 -17.34
CA SER A 637 2.46 39.22 -17.67
C SER A 637 1.56 39.50 -16.46
N TYR A 638 1.21 38.47 -15.68
CA TYR A 638 0.39 38.59 -14.48
C TYR A 638 1.04 39.48 -13.40
N LEU A 639 2.34 39.26 -13.15
CA LEU A 639 3.15 40.05 -12.22
C LEU A 639 3.27 41.50 -12.69
N THR A 640 3.54 41.72 -13.99
CA THR A 640 3.71 43.05 -14.58
C THR A 640 2.44 43.89 -14.46
N GLN A 641 1.27 43.29 -14.72
CA GLN A 641 -0.04 43.96 -14.57
C GLN A 641 -0.40 44.31 -13.12
N ARG A 642 0.32 43.74 -12.14
CA ARG A 642 0.05 43.89 -10.70
C ARG A 642 1.29 44.37 -9.94
N ALA A 643 2.16 45.13 -10.61
CA ALA A 643 3.36 45.68 -10.00
C ALA A 643 3.05 46.55 -8.76
N ASP A 644 1.85 47.14 -8.69
CA ASP A 644 1.34 47.92 -7.55
C ASP A 644 1.08 47.07 -6.28
N ARG A 645 0.99 45.75 -6.41
CA ARG A 645 0.64 44.80 -5.34
C ARG A 645 1.32 43.45 -5.52
N GLN A 646 2.61 43.49 -5.90
CA GLN A 646 3.40 42.32 -6.23
C GLN A 646 3.36 41.20 -5.16
N PRO A 647 3.42 41.48 -3.83
CA PRO A 647 3.32 40.41 -2.82
C PRO A 647 2.02 39.59 -2.90
N SER A 648 0.89 40.26 -3.13
CA SER A 648 -0.41 39.59 -3.30
C SER A 648 -0.49 38.85 -4.63
N ALA A 649 0.15 39.36 -5.70
CA ALA A 649 0.22 38.66 -6.97
C ALA A 649 1.02 37.35 -6.86
N ILE A 650 2.16 37.38 -6.15
CA ILE A 650 2.98 36.20 -5.84
C ILE A 650 2.17 35.16 -5.06
N GLN A 651 1.44 35.59 -4.01
CA GLN A 651 0.58 34.68 -3.23
C GLN A 651 -0.49 34.00 -4.08
N GLN A 652 -1.08 34.71 -5.05
CA GLN A 652 -2.09 34.15 -5.95
C GLN A 652 -1.49 33.16 -6.95
N ILE A 653 -0.28 33.40 -7.44
CA ILE A 653 0.44 32.44 -8.29
C ILE A 653 0.77 31.17 -7.49
N LEU A 654 1.29 31.31 -6.27
CA LEU A 654 1.54 30.17 -5.37
C LEU A 654 0.26 29.37 -5.09
N TRP A 655 -0.85 30.05 -4.85
CA TRP A 655 -2.15 29.41 -4.70
C TRP A 655 -2.53 28.60 -5.95
N ALA A 656 -2.35 29.16 -7.15
CA ALA A 656 -2.65 28.47 -8.40
C ALA A 656 -1.75 27.23 -8.59
N LEU A 657 -0.45 27.37 -8.33
CA LEU A 657 0.52 26.28 -8.42
C LEU A 657 0.19 25.14 -7.43
N PHE A 658 -0.15 25.46 -6.18
CA PHE A 658 -0.55 24.45 -5.18
C PHE A 658 -1.85 23.72 -5.51
N ASN A 659 -2.75 24.37 -6.25
CA ASN A 659 -4.01 23.76 -6.71
C ASN A 659 -3.85 22.98 -8.02
N SER A 660 -2.69 23.08 -8.69
CA SER A 660 -2.40 22.31 -9.91
C SER A 660 -2.45 20.80 -9.65
N ALA A 661 -2.67 20.01 -10.70
CA ALA A 661 -2.52 18.57 -10.61
C ALA A 661 -1.05 18.19 -10.33
N GLU A 662 -0.12 18.83 -11.04
CA GLU A 662 1.32 18.54 -10.98
C GLU A 662 1.90 18.69 -9.55
N PHE A 663 1.52 19.73 -8.82
CA PHE A 663 2.01 19.91 -7.44
C PHE A 663 1.49 18.82 -6.48
N ARG A 664 0.28 18.32 -6.73
CA ARG A 664 -0.39 17.33 -5.86
C ARG A 664 0.01 15.89 -6.18
N MET A 665 0.82 15.68 -7.22
CA MET A 665 1.33 14.37 -7.62
C MET A 665 2.86 14.32 -7.48
N ASN A 666 3.36 13.12 -7.19
CA ASN A 666 4.72 12.73 -7.52
C ASN A 666 4.67 12.06 -8.91
N HIS A 667 5.31 12.67 -9.90
CA HIS A 667 5.16 12.37 -11.32
C HIS A 667 6.49 12.02 -11.99
#